data_AF-A0A9W7ATK0-F1
#
_entry.id   AF-A0A9W7ATK0-F1
#
_cell.length_a   1.000
_cell.length_b   1.000
_cell.length_c   1.000
_cell.angle_alpha   90.00
_cell.angle_beta   90.00
_cell.angle_gamma   90.00
#
_symmetry.space_group_name_H-M   'P 1'
#
loop_
_entity.id
_entity.type
_entity.pdbx_description
1 polymer ?
#
loop_
_entity_poly.entity_id
_entity_poly.type
_entity_poly.pdbx_seq_one_letter_code
_entity_poly.pdbx_strand_id
1 'polypeptide(L)'
;MKPAILMKYALELYSSFNPKTQTLDSYLSDTLGDCDSSTAPPSNITLKQILYSVVRFKPGIAAFLKHYFYDNAGSVLRADYDMYAIMLCLCLFRIEDIGFEQFSVFCMCEEPTKMAAFLGYLFDTSDKSPVQCSVKQEWCKHYDVTYIEKELIAKITSLENDMKGLINKLVSKAQGMVAAQEEKEKKAQIVVTKSKGTVPVPFNITKPRPRRVPEPMRINNDVKVGNEPDYLDRTSLEEIEAEKAARLEDVRLQTRKKYEESKEQPFKFHETRSNIDEVRREIEERREAELQFDASHRKPLPDFKRFNATVKLNAAAILREDALFKKKQAEEAKLIQNYEEELRDSTEFYRWRNTMEEHDHLMKMEQVKSKRMQAVASAQNAKDAKYRQFVDNKAVADLIKEEGGLIGQQRVLEKEKDVVINRQLVKEIKEVEEKAPRKAEAKVFRERQQVRKTQKEELHEAWEKKLQEDEVEQRRKMDKIMQLRTHIVHKPEVKVFDPTTCAGLGLLDEMSLVEMEERLKINQTREKNEEMEKRRAIIAERSIKQAQLSQRINNIKRIREAAKTSNMEARQQKKMNEKLKAEREEQALRVKEVALAAKLMEEREERKMEMGSLMDEEERRKKNQMFQGAATHQVEETHYDQLLLGREREAKQRKERAQSAALVYEQTKVVARNVVEKETRTKVAAKKKLYKQKDDEIKEKRQDLLLKNKAEVATKKYKFAVTRQKEKEIKAMTVDRNVYAQTINDMSLTLAKTHEARRSKNNVANFLMSD
;
A
#
# COMPACT_ATOMS: atom_id res chain seq x y z
N MET A 1 -1.75 -36.87 37.30
CA MET A 1 -1.12 -35.56 36.98
C MET A 1 -0.81 -35.50 35.47
N LYS A 2 -0.41 -34.34 34.92
CA LYS A 2 0.15 -34.29 33.54
C LYS A 2 1.58 -34.86 33.55
N PRO A 3 2.04 -35.59 32.51
CA PRO A 3 3.38 -36.18 32.48
C PRO A 3 4.53 -35.20 32.76
N ALA A 4 4.50 -34.01 32.16
CA ALA A 4 5.50 -32.94 32.43
C ALA A 4 5.56 -32.46 33.89
N ILE A 5 4.46 -32.58 34.65
CA ILE A 5 4.42 -32.22 36.08
C ILE A 5 4.97 -33.39 36.91
N LEU A 6 4.61 -34.62 36.55
CA LEU A 6 5.10 -35.82 37.21
C LEU A 6 6.62 -35.99 37.05
N MET A 7 7.19 -35.70 35.87
CA MET A 7 8.64 -35.73 35.65
C MET A 7 9.38 -34.70 36.53
N LYS A 8 8.85 -33.47 36.62
CA LYS A 8 9.44 -32.43 37.48
C LYS A 8 9.38 -32.79 38.96
N TYR A 9 8.26 -33.35 39.42
CA TYR A 9 8.12 -33.76 40.81
C TYR A 9 9.00 -34.99 41.13
N ALA A 10 9.20 -35.91 40.17
CA ALA A 10 10.17 -37.00 40.30
C ALA A 10 11.62 -36.48 40.42
N LEU A 11 11.96 -35.44 39.65
CA LEU A 11 13.26 -34.74 39.72
C LEU A 11 13.47 -34.04 41.06
N GLU A 12 12.48 -33.26 41.51
CA GLU A 12 12.49 -32.58 42.80
C GLU A 12 12.66 -33.58 43.96
N LEU A 13 11.87 -34.67 43.95
CA LEU A 13 11.97 -35.73 44.95
C LEU A 13 13.30 -36.49 44.92
N TYR A 14 13.87 -36.79 43.74
CA TYR A 14 15.14 -37.51 43.64
C TYR A 14 16.34 -36.64 44.08
N SER A 15 16.36 -35.37 43.66
CA SER A 15 17.46 -34.44 43.95
C SER A 15 17.49 -33.98 45.42
N SER A 16 16.34 -33.96 46.10
CA SER A 16 16.25 -33.67 47.54
C SER A 16 16.32 -34.90 48.45
N PHE A 17 16.26 -36.13 47.91
CA PHE A 17 16.45 -37.36 48.69
C PHE A 17 17.92 -37.56 49.09
N ASN A 18 18.20 -37.50 50.39
CA ASN A 18 19.52 -37.78 50.95
C ASN A 18 19.56 -39.13 51.69
N PRO A 19 20.17 -40.19 51.12
CA PRO A 19 20.20 -41.54 51.71
C PRO A 19 21.11 -41.66 52.95
N LYS A 20 21.75 -40.57 53.41
CA LYS A 20 22.49 -40.53 54.68
C LYS A 20 21.67 -40.04 55.86
N THR A 21 20.50 -39.43 55.63
CA THR A 21 19.71 -38.77 56.68
C THR A 21 18.32 -39.38 56.90
N GLN A 22 17.72 -39.96 55.85
CA GLN A 22 16.44 -40.68 55.95
C GLN A 22 16.47 -41.94 55.08
N THR A 23 15.69 -42.96 55.47
CA THR A 23 15.34 -44.08 54.60
C THR A 23 14.40 -43.61 53.48
N LEU A 24 14.44 -44.26 52.32
CA LEU A 24 13.56 -43.93 51.19
C LEU A 24 12.08 -44.01 51.58
N ASP A 25 11.67 -45.04 52.32
CA ASP A 25 10.32 -45.27 52.80
C ASP A 25 9.79 -44.08 53.62
N SER A 26 10.50 -43.69 54.68
CA SER A 26 10.18 -42.51 55.51
C SER A 26 10.16 -41.21 54.71
N TYR A 27 11.15 -40.99 53.84
CA TYR A 27 11.21 -39.79 53.02
C TYR A 27 10.01 -39.68 52.07
N LEU A 28 9.53 -40.81 51.52
CA LEU A 28 8.36 -40.81 50.64
C LEU A 28 7.05 -40.67 51.42
N SER A 29 6.92 -41.24 52.63
CA SER A 29 5.75 -40.97 53.48
C SER A 29 5.68 -39.50 53.91
N ASP A 30 6.82 -38.89 54.22
CA ASP A 30 6.90 -37.49 54.65
C ASP A 30 6.60 -36.50 53.51
N THR A 31 6.90 -36.85 52.24
CA THR A 31 6.78 -35.95 51.08
C THR A 31 5.55 -36.20 50.19
N LEU A 32 5.07 -37.44 50.09
CA LEU A 32 3.90 -37.81 49.28
C LEU A 32 2.66 -38.17 50.11
N GLY A 33 2.82 -38.39 51.41
CA GLY A 33 1.76 -38.90 52.28
C GLY A 33 1.47 -40.37 51.99
N ASP A 34 0.19 -40.70 51.75
CA ASP A 34 -0.23 -42.06 51.46
C ASP A 34 0.17 -42.49 50.02
N CYS A 35 0.96 -43.56 49.95
CA CYS A 35 1.38 -44.22 48.71
C CYS A 35 1.05 -45.71 48.67
N ASP A 36 0.40 -46.26 49.71
CA ASP A 36 0.30 -47.71 49.93
C ASP A 36 -1.13 -48.21 50.19
N SER A 37 -2.08 -47.33 50.54
CA SER A 37 -3.48 -47.74 50.60
C SER A 37 -4.07 -47.96 49.21
N SER A 38 -5.15 -48.74 49.14
CA SER A 38 -5.94 -48.90 47.92
C SER A 38 -6.67 -47.62 47.46
N THR A 39 -6.53 -46.51 48.20
CA THR A 39 -7.08 -45.18 47.90
C THR A 39 -5.98 -44.17 47.58
N ALA A 40 -4.70 -44.55 47.64
CA ALA A 40 -3.57 -43.69 47.36
C ALA A 40 -3.60 -43.14 45.90
N PRO A 41 -3.21 -41.88 45.66
CA PRO A 41 -3.26 -41.31 44.31
C PRO A 41 -2.34 -42.08 43.34
N PRO A 42 -2.77 -42.42 42.11
CA PRO A 42 -1.95 -43.18 41.16
C PRO A 42 -0.70 -42.42 40.70
N SER A 43 -0.67 -41.09 40.83
CA SER A 43 0.57 -40.31 40.70
C SER A 43 1.58 -40.63 41.78
N ASN A 44 1.15 -40.81 43.03
CA ASN A 44 2.03 -41.01 44.17
C ASN A 44 2.60 -42.43 44.14
N ILE A 45 1.77 -43.42 43.77
CA ILE A 45 2.21 -44.80 43.52
C ILE A 45 3.27 -44.86 42.40
N THR A 46 3.06 -44.17 41.28
CA THR A 46 4.03 -44.16 40.17
C THR A 46 5.31 -43.38 40.51
N LEU A 47 5.20 -42.25 41.20
CA LEU A 47 6.36 -41.50 41.73
C LEU A 47 7.19 -42.35 42.71
N LYS A 48 6.53 -43.05 43.64
CA LYS A 48 7.14 -44.04 44.54
C LYS A 48 7.90 -45.09 43.73
N GLN A 49 7.23 -45.78 42.80
CA GLN A 49 7.83 -46.82 41.96
C GLN A 49 9.05 -46.34 41.16
N ILE A 50 9.01 -45.13 40.60
CA ILE A 50 10.16 -44.54 39.88
C ILE A 50 11.36 -44.38 40.82
N LEU A 51 11.16 -43.79 42.00
CA LEU A 51 12.23 -43.48 42.95
C LEU A 51 12.87 -44.76 43.53
N TYR A 52 12.07 -45.77 43.89
CA TYR A 52 12.61 -47.10 44.26
C TYR A 52 13.44 -47.72 43.13
N SER A 53 13.04 -47.53 41.88
CA SER A 53 13.74 -48.11 40.73
C SER A 53 15.08 -47.41 40.47
N VAL A 54 15.12 -46.08 40.53
CA VAL A 54 16.36 -45.29 40.39
C VAL A 54 17.34 -45.59 41.54
N VAL A 55 16.84 -45.74 42.77
CA VAL A 55 17.68 -46.10 43.93
C VAL A 55 18.17 -47.55 43.84
N ARG A 56 17.32 -48.51 43.48
CA ARG A 56 17.67 -49.93 43.34
C ARG A 56 18.71 -50.19 42.24
N PHE A 57 18.52 -49.61 41.06
CA PHE A 57 19.39 -49.83 39.89
C PHE A 57 20.52 -48.80 39.76
N LYS A 58 20.75 -48.00 40.80
CA LYS A 58 21.74 -46.91 40.85
C LYS A 58 23.14 -47.27 40.34
N PRO A 59 23.73 -48.47 40.61
CA PRO A 59 25.04 -48.84 40.06
C PRO A 59 25.03 -48.94 38.52
N GLY A 60 23.99 -49.54 37.95
CA GLY A 60 23.81 -49.65 36.49
C GLY A 60 23.57 -48.30 35.82
N ILE A 61 22.76 -47.46 36.46
CA ILE A 61 22.48 -46.11 35.99
C ILE A 61 23.76 -45.25 36.00
N ALA A 62 24.52 -45.30 37.11
CA ALA A 62 25.79 -44.58 37.23
C ALA A 62 26.84 -45.08 36.22
N ALA A 63 26.92 -46.39 35.96
CA ALA A 63 27.81 -46.98 34.97
C ALA A 63 27.53 -46.51 33.54
N PHE A 64 26.26 -46.48 33.11
CA PHE A 64 25.88 -45.92 31.80
C PHE A 64 26.18 -44.41 31.73
N LEU A 65 25.73 -43.64 32.73
CA LEU A 65 25.88 -42.18 32.71
C LEU A 65 27.35 -41.75 32.75
N LYS A 66 28.22 -42.49 33.45
CA LYS A 66 29.68 -42.29 33.44
C LYS A 66 30.24 -42.25 32.01
N HIS A 67 29.82 -43.17 31.14
CA HIS A 67 30.26 -43.22 29.74
C HIS A 67 29.54 -42.17 28.88
N TYR A 68 28.21 -42.03 29.02
CA TYR A 68 27.44 -41.02 28.28
C TYR A 68 28.00 -39.59 28.48
N PHE A 69 28.31 -39.21 29.72
CA PHE A 69 28.90 -37.91 30.06
C PHE A 69 30.39 -37.77 29.72
N TYR A 70 31.11 -38.87 29.48
CA TYR A 70 32.50 -38.84 29.01
C TYR A 70 32.55 -38.62 27.49
N ASP A 71 31.79 -39.42 26.74
CA ASP A 71 31.76 -39.35 25.28
C ASP A 71 31.07 -38.08 24.76
N ASN A 72 30.05 -37.58 25.48
CA ASN A 72 29.25 -36.40 25.11
C ASN A 72 29.58 -35.16 25.98
N ALA A 73 30.79 -35.08 26.55
CA ALA A 73 31.20 -34.02 27.48
C ALA A 73 31.06 -32.58 26.93
N GLY A 74 31.03 -32.41 25.60
CA GLY A 74 30.84 -31.10 24.93
C GLY A 74 29.39 -30.70 24.64
N SER A 75 28.41 -31.58 24.86
CA SER A 75 27.00 -31.34 24.51
C SER A 75 25.99 -31.55 25.65
N VAL A 76 26.43 -32.09 26.80
CA VAL A 76 25.56 -32.47 27.93
C VAL A 76 26.00 -31.77 29.22
N LEU A 77 25.07 -31.10 29.92
CA LEU A 77 25.38 -30.41 31.17
C LEU A 77 25.29 -31.34 32.37
N ARG A 78 26.26 -31.24 33.31
CA ARG A 78 26.25 -32.01 34.57
C ARG A 78 24.97 -31.82 35.41
N ALA A 79 24.28 -30.68 35.26
CA ALA A 79 23.01 -30.41 35.93
C ALA A 79 21.86 -31.32 35.45
N ASP A 80 21.93 -31.88 34.24
CA ASP A 80 20.91 -32.77 33.69
C ASP A 80 21.07 -34.23 34.18
N TYR A 81 22.07 -34.55 35.01
CA TYR A 81 22.40 -35.92 35.43
C TYR A 81 21.20 -36.68 36.03
N ASP A 82 20.46 -36.03 36.93
CA ASP A 82 19.30 -36.63 37.62
C ASP A 82 18.14 -36.90 36.65
N MET A 83 17.98 -36.04 35.63
CA MET A 83 16.98 -36.20 34.57
C MET A 83 17.33 -37.41 33.70
N TYR A 84 18.58 -37.54 33.27
CA TYR A 84 19.03 -38.72 32.54
C TYR A 84 19.00 -40.00 33.38
N ALA A 85 19.22 -39.92 34.71
CA ALA A 85 19.08 -41.06 35.62
C ALA A 85 17.64 -41.58 35.69
N ILE A 86 16.66 -40.68 35.82
CA ILE A 86 15.23 -41.03 35.79
C ILE A 86 14.83 -41.54 34.41
N MET A 87 15.21 -40.86 33.31
CA MET A 87 14.85 -41.26 31.95
C MET A 87 15.47 -42.61 31.54
N LEU A 88 16.71 -42.90 31.95
CA LEU A 88 17.32 -44.22 31.75
C LEU A 88 16.56 -45.31 32.52
N CYS A 89 16.18 -45.02 33.77
CA CYS A 89 15.44 -45.96 34.60
C CYS A 89 14.05 -46.26 34.04
N LEU A 90 13.35 -45.24 33.54
CA LEU A 90 12.08 -45.38 32.84
C LEU A 90 12.24 -46.24 31.57
N CYS A 91 13.30 -46.00 30.80
CA CYS A 91 13.55 -46.68 29.53
C CYS A 91 13.94 -48.16 29.68
N LEU A 92 14.82 -48.50 30.63
CA LEU A 92 15.35 -49.87 30.76
C LEU A 92 14.55 -50.76 31.72
N PHE A 93 14.02 -50.21 32.81
CA PHE A 93 13.44 -51.01 33.90
C PHE A 93 11.92 -50.88 34.05
N ARG A 94 11.27 -49.89 33.39
CA ARG A 94 9.84 -49.58 33.59
C ARG A 94 9.02 -49.36 32.31
N ILE A 95 9.61 -49.54 31.13
CA ILE A 95 8.90 -49.29 29.86
C ILE A 95 7.79 -50.31 29.57
N GLU A 96 7.90 -51.51 30.13
CA GLU A 96 6.84 -52.54 30.12
C GLU A 96 5.66 -52.14 31.01
N ASP A 97 5.91 -51.58 32.19
CA ASP A 97 4.87 -51.13 33.14
C ASP A 97 4.14 -49.85 32.64
N ILE A 98 4.88 -48.96 31.99
CA ILE A 98 4.43 -47.60 31.62
C ILE A 98 3.92 -47.54 30.18
N GLY A 99 4.41 -48.42 29.30
CA GLY A 99 4.12 -48.44 27.88
C GLY A 99 4.90 -47.40 27.06
N PHE A 100 5.24 -47.76 25.83
CA PHE A 100 6.01 -46.91 24.91
C PHE A 100 5.33 -45.56 24.64
N GLU A 101 3.99 -45.51 24.53
CA GLU A 101 3.28 -44.24 24.28
C GLU A 101 3.50 -43.21 25.38
N GLN A 102 3.35 -43.60 26.65
CA GLN A 102 3.57 -42.69 27.79
C GLN A 102 5.04 -42.30 27.90
N PHE A 103 5.98 -43.24 27.70
CA PHE A 103 7.42 -42.95 27.61
C PHE A 103 7.72 -41.91 26.51
N SER A 104 7.09 -42.05 25.33
CA SER A 104 7.24 -41.08 24.24
C SER A 104 6.74 -39.67 24.61
N VAL A 105 5.71 -39.56 25.47
CA VAL A 105 5.22 -38.27 25.97
C VAL A 105 6.19 -37.66 26.97
N PHE A 106 6.80 -38.44 27.88
CA PHE A 106 7.87 -37.95 28.77
C PHE A 106 9.06 -37.39 27.97
N CYS A 107 9.59 -38.16 27.01
CA CYS A 107 10.64 -37.71 26.09
C CYS A 107 10.26 -36.47 25.26
N MET A 108 8.96 -36.24 25.03
CA MET A 108 8.44 -35.07 24.31
C MET A 108 8.15 -33.86 25.21
N CYS A 109 8.15 -34.01 26.53
CA CYS A 109 7.98 -32.91 27.47
C CYS A 109 9.32 -32.19 27.76
N GLU A 110 10.42 -32.93 27.77
CA GLU A 110 11.77 -32.41 27.92
C GLU A 110 12.36 -31.85 26.61
N GLU A 111 13.57 -31.30 26.68
CA GLU A 111 14.22 -30.66 25.53
C GLU A 111 14.51 -31.67 24.40
N PRO A 112 13.97 -31.47 23.17
CA PRO A 112 14.06 -32.47 22.11
C PRO A 112 15.51 -32.78 21.67
N THR A 113 16.40 -31.79 21.71
CA THR A 113 17.83 -31.95 21.38
C THR A 113 18.53 -32.90 22.35
N LYS A 114 18.37 -32.65 23.66
CA LYS A 114 18.92 -33.47 24.75
C LYS A 114 18.40 -34.90 24.70
N MET A 115 17.09 -35.06 24.49
CA MET A 115 16.46 -36.39 24.43
C MET A 115 16.85 -37.16 23.17
N ALA A 116 16.96 -36.51 22.01
CA ALA A 116 17.44 -37.16 20.78
C ALA A 116 18.90 -37.64 20.91
N ALA A 117 19.78 -36.83 21.51
CA ALA A 117 21.18 -37.22 21.72
C ALA A 117 21.33 -38.39 22.72
N PHE A 118 20.56 -38.37 23.82
CA PHE A 118 20.55 -39.43 24.82
C PHE A 118 20.01 -40.76 24.29
N LEU A 119 18.82 -40.75 23.66
CA LEU A 119 18.24 -41.96 23.07
C LEU A 119 19.09 -42.46 21.89
N GLY A 120 19.69 -41.57 21.10
CA GLY A 120 20.61 -41.94 20.02
C GLY A 120 21.88 -42.65 20.50
N TYR A 121 22.37 -42.32 21.71
CA TYR A 121 23.49 -43.02 22.34
C TYR A 121 23.08 -44.36 22.99
N LEU A 122 21.88 -44.42 23.58
CA LEU A 122 21.34 -45.64 24.21
C LEU A 122 20.93 -46.72 23.18
N PHE A 123 20.48 -46.32 22.00
CA PHE A 123 19.99 -47.20 20.92
C PHE A 123 20.85 -47.16 19.65
N ASP A 124 22.16 -46.92 19.77
CA ASP A 124 23.08 -47.08 18.63
C ASP A 124 23.24 -48.57 18.25
N THR A 125 22.83 -48.88 17.03
CA THR A 125 22.91 -50.21 16.40
C THR A 125 24.28 -50.62 15.89
N SER A 126 25.33 -49.80 16.01
CA SER A 126 26.66 -50.24 15.59
C SER A 126 27.18 -51.38 16.48
N ASP A 127 27.82 -52.40 15.90
CA ASP A 127 28.49 -53.49 16.66
C ASP A 127 29.63 -52.98 17.57
N LYS A 128 29.99 -51.70 17.42
CA LYS A 128 31.00 -50.98 18.19
C LYS A 128 30.37 -49.91 19.10
N SER A 129 29.06 -49.98 19.35
CA SER A 129 28.36 -48.97 20.12
C SER A 129 28.90 -48.90 21.54
N PRO A 130 28.91 -47.71 22.18
CA PRO A 130 29.36 -47.57 23.56
C PRO A 130 28.59 -48.48 24.53
N VAL A 131 27.33 -48.80 24.20
CA VAL A 131 26.48 -49.74 24.94
C VAL A 131 27.02 -51.17 24.89
N GLN A 132 27.26 -51.71 23.69
CA GLN A 132 27.72 -53.10 23.51
C GLN A 132 29.17 -53.33 23.97
N CYS A 133 30.02 -52.30 23.89
CA CYS A 133 31.41 -52.36 24.33
C CYS A 133 31.59 -51.84 25.77
N SER A 134 31.73 -50.53 25.96
CA SER A 134 32.21 -49.92 27.20
C SER A 134 31.23 -50.05 28.36
N VAL A 135 29.95 -49.76 28.13
CA VAL A 135 28.92 -49.82 29.18
C VAL A 135 28.65 -51.26 29.60
N LYS A 136 28.56 -52.20 28.65
CA LYS A 136 28.45 -53.64 28.96
C LYS A 136 29.56 -54.10 29.92
N GLN A 137 30.81 -53.68 29.68
CA GLN A 137 31.95 -54.01 30.54
C GLN A 137 31.86 -53.41 31.96
N GLU A 138 31.27 -52.22 32.13
CA GLU A 138 31.00 -51.67 33.47
C GLU A 138 29.78 -52.33 34.13
N TRP A 139 28.72 -52.63 33.39
CA TRP A 139 27.55 -53.35 33.91
C TRP A 139 27.91 -54.74 34.43
N CYS A 140 28.80 -55.48 33.76
CA CYS A 140 29.30 -56.79 34.20
C CYS A 140 30.08 -56.76 35.54
N LYS A 141 30.38 -55.58 36.10
CA LYS A 141 30.96 -55.43 37.45
C LYS A 141 29.91 -55.32 38.55
N HIS A 142 28.64 -55.18 38.19
CA HIS A 142 27.53 -54.91 39.10
C HIS A 142 26.35 -55.87 38.94
N TYR A 143 26.19 -56.49 37.77
CA TYR A 143 25.18 -57.52 37.50
C TYR A 143 25.82 -58.71 36.78
N ASP A 144 25.17 -59.86 36.84
CA ASP A 144 25.60 -61.05 36.11
C ASP A 144 25.53 -60.85 34.58
N VAL A 145 26.45 -61.48 33.86
CA VAL A 145 26.53 -61.44 32.39
C VAL A 145 25.24 -61.96 31.75
N THR A 146 24.65 -63.03 32.30
CA THR A 146 23.42 -63.60 31.73
C THR A 146 22.23 -62.67 31.88
N TYR A 147 22.17 -61.90 32.97
CA TYR A 147 21.17 -60.85 33.20
C TYR A 147 21.32 -59.69 32.20
N ILE A 148 22.56 -59.21 32.00
CA ILE A 148 22.85 -58.10 31.10
C ILE A 148 22.51 -58.46 29.65
N GLU A 149 22.85 -59.66 29.20
CA GLU A 149 22.58 -60.10 27.83
C GLU A 149 21.09 -60.41 27.58
N LYS A 150 20.42 -61.09 28.51
CA LYS A 150 19.04 -61.58 28.32
C LYS A 150 17.95 -60.58 28.73
N GLU A 151 18.23 -59.64 29.63
CA GLU A 151 17.28 -58.57 29.98
C GLU A 151 17.71 -57.22 29.39
N LEU A 152 18.85 -56.66 29.82
CA LEU A 152 19.20 -55.27 29.47
C LEU A 152 19.43 -55.07 27.97
N ILE A 153 20.33 -55.86 27.37
CA ILE A 153 20.67 -55.75 25.96
C ILE A 153 19.50 -56.21 25.08
N ALA A 154 18.85 -57.33 25.43
CA ALA A 154 17.68 -57.82 24.70
C ALA A 154 16.53 -56.79 24.65
N LYS A 155 16.26 -56.05 25.73
CA LYS A 155 15.27 -54.96 25.74
C LYS A 155 15.72 -53.76 24.90
N ILE A 156 17.00 -53.41 24.92
CA ILE A 156 17.54 -52.35 24.04
C ILE A 156 17.36 -52.73 22.56
N THR A 157 17.65 -53.98 22.19
CA THR A 157 17.48 -54.48 20.81
C THR A 157 16.00 -54.62 20.40
N SER A 158 15.09 -55.02 21.29
CA SER A 158 13.67 -55.17 20.93
C SER A 158 12.96 -53.82 20.72
N LEU A 159 13.28 -52.81 21.53
CA LEU A 159 12.67 -51.47 21.47
C LEU A 159 13.30 -50.54 20.40
N GLU A 160 14.39 -50.98 19.77
CA GLU A 160 15.22 -50.22 18.84
C GLU A 160 14.43 -49.52 17.73
N ASN A 161 13.50 -50.22 17.07
CA ASN A 161 12.73 -49.68 15.94
C ASN A 161 11.78 -48.54 16.38
N ASP A 162 11.08 -48.73 17.48
CA ASP A 162 10.16 -47.73 18.03
C ASP A 162 10.94 -46.50 18.55
N MET A 163 12.11 -46.73 19.15
CA MET A 163 13.01 -45.66 19.61
C MET A 163 13.61 -44.89 18.45
N LYS A 164 14.01 -45.54 17.34
CA LYS A 164 14.39 -44.85 16.10
C LYS A 164 13.23 -44.01 15.56
N GLY A 165 11.99 -44.51 15.64
CA GLY A 165 10.78 -43.74 15.37
C GLY A 165 10.61 -42.50 16.26
N LEU A 166 10.91 -42.61 17.56
CA LEU A 166 10.85 -41.51 18.53
C LEU A 166 11.96 -40.48 18.33
N ILE A 167 13.21 -40.92 18.12
CA ILE A 167 14.38 -40.07 17.84
C ILE A 167 14.11 -39.22 16.60
N ASN A 168 13.59 -39.82 15.51
CA ASN A 168 13.22 -39.08 14.30
C ASN A 168 12.15 -38.00 14.57
N LYS A 169 11.14 -38.28 15.43
CA LYS A 169 10.16 -37.27 15.85
C LYS A 169 10.79 -36.15 16.69
N LEU A 170 11.72 -36.47 17.59
CA LEU A 170 12.44 -35.49 18.43
C LEU A 170 13.37 -34.59 17.61
N VAL A 171 14.14 -35.17 16.68
CA VAL A 171 14.99 -34.42 15.73
C VAL A 171 14.12 -33.49 14.85
N SER A 172 13.00 -33.98 14.32
CA SER A 172 12.05 -33.16 13.55
C SER A 172 11.52 -31.99 14.37
N LYS A 173 11.19 -32.22 15.66
CA LYS A 173 10.72 -31.19 16.59
C LYS A 173 11.81 -30.17 16.92
N ALA A 174 13.05 -30.59 17.14
CA ALA A 174 14.19 -29.71 17.36
C ALA A 174 14.43 -28.78 16.16
N GLN A 175 14.48 -29.34 14.95
CA GLN A 175 14.63 -28.57 13.70
C GLN A 175 13.47 -27.59 13.49
N GLY A 176 12.23 -28.01 13.78
CA GLY A 176 11.04 -27.14 13.73
C GLY A 176 11.08 -26.00 14.75
N MET A 177 11.61 -26.23 15.96
CA MET A 177 11.80 -25.18 16.96
C MET A 177 12.87 -24.16 16.54
N VAL A 178 14.00 -24.60 15.97
CA VAL A 178 15.02 -23.71 15.41
C VAL A 178 14.42 -22.83 14.30
N ALA A 179 13.68 -23.42 13.36
CA ALA A 179 13.01 -22.66 12.30
C ALA A 179 11.99 -21.62 12.84
N ALA A 180 11.24 -21.96 13.89
CA ALA A 180 10.30 -21.05 14.55
C ALA A 180 11.01 -19.93 15.35
N GLN A 181 12.23 -20.17 15.83
CA GLN A 181 13.06 -19.21 16.55
C GLN A 181 13.71 -18.23 15.57
N GLU A 182 14.28 -18.73 14.46
CA GLU A 182 14.68 -17.89 13.33
C GLU A 182 13.51 -17.05 12.78
N GLU A 183 12.27 -17.57 12.77
CA GLU A 183 11.10 -16.79 12.35
C GLU A 183 10.73 -15.66 13.31
N LYS A 184 11.08 -15.74 14.60
CA LYS A 184 10.91 -14.62 15.54
C LYS A 184 11.94 -13.53 15.27
N GLU A 185 13.18 -13.90 15.02
CA GLU A 185 14.25 -12.95 14.65
C GLU A 185 13.96 -12.27 13.31
N LYS A 186 13.48 -13.02 12.31
CA LYS A 186 13.02 -12.50 11.01
C LYS A 186 11.80 -11.58 11.11
N LYS A 187 11.03 -11.61 12.21
CA LYS A 187 9.91 -10.69 12.49
C LYS A 187 10.34 -9.41 13.22
N ALA A 188 11.56 -9.35 13.75
CA ALA A 188 12.15 -8.13 14.33
C ALA A 188 12.85 -7.24 13.30
N GLN A 189 13.10 -7.74 12.08
CA GLN A 189 13.69 -6.97 10.98
C GLN A 189 12.65 -6.65 9.90
N ILE A 190 12.80 -5.47 9.30
CA ILE A 190 11.86 -4.90 8.31
C ILE A 190 11.79 -5.79 7.06
N VAL A 191 10.58 -5.92 6.50
CA VAL A 191 10.29 -6.78 5.35
C VAL A 191 11.05 -6.30 4.10
N VAL A 192 12.12 -7.02 3.77
CA VAL A 192 12.64 -7.12 2.40
C VAL A 192 12.30 -8.50 1.88
N THR A 193 11.58 -8.56 0.75
CA THR A 193 11.13 -9.81 0.13
C THR A 193 12.30 -10.60 -0.46
N LYS A 194 13.01 -11.35 0.38
CA LYS A 194 14.05 -12.27 -0.05
C LYS A 194 13.45 -13.35 -0.97
N SER A 195 13.84 -13.29 -2.24
CA SER A 195 13.71 -14.42 -3.17
C SER A 195 14.30 -15.70 -2.55
N LYS A 196 13.89 -16.86 -3.05
CA LYS A 196 14.41 -18.16 -2.59
C LYS A 196 15.94 -18.14 -2.60
N GLY A 197 16.55 -18.20 -1.41
CA GLY A 197 18.00 -18.17 -1.27
C GLY A 197 18.64 -19.33 -2.04
N THR A 198 19.66 -19.03 -2.84
CA THR A 198 20.47 -20.07 -3.50
C THR A 198 21.20 -20.87 -2.44
N VAL A 199 20.91 -22.17 -2.37
CA VAL A 199 21.71 -23.11 -1.55
C VAL A 199 23.13 -23.10 -2.10
N PRO A 200 24.16 -22.82 -1.28
CA PRO A 200 25.54 -22.88 -1.74
C PRO A 200 25.95 -24.34 -1.95
N VAL A 201 25.83 -24.81 -3.19
CA VAL A 201 26.50 -26.05 -3.60
C VAL A 201 28.00 -25.81 -3.44
N PRO A 202 28.74 -26.60 -2.64
CA PRO A 202 30.18 -26.45 -2.55
C PRO A 202 30.77 -26.66 -3.94
N PHE A 203 31.56 -25.70 -4.42
CA PHE A 203 32.24 -25.87 -5.69
C PHE A 203 33.13 -27.11 -5.60
N ASN A 204 33.09 -27.96 -6.62
CA ASN A 204 34.02 -29.08 -6.70
C ASN A 204 35.44 -28.51 -6.68
N ILE A 205 36.17 -28.73 -5.59
CA ILE A 205 37.61 -28.47 -5.50
C ILE A 205 38.29 -29.51 -6.39
N THR A 206 38.23 -29.26 -7.69
CA THR A 206 39.13 -29.90 -8.63
C THR A 206 40.53 -29.51 -8.18
N LYS A 207 41.35 -30.51 -7.82
CA LYS A 207 42.80 -30.29 -7.70
C LYS A 207 43.22 -29.61 -9.00
N PRO A 208 43.80 -28.39 -8.97
CA PRO A 208 44.04 -27.64 -10.19
C PRO A 208 44.86 -28.51 -11.12
N ARG A 209 44.38 -28.74 -12.35
CA ARG A 209 45.14 -29.51 -13.34
C ARG A 209 46.52 -28.85 -13.42
N PRO A 210 47.62 -29.59 -13.19
CA PRO A 210 48.95 -29.00 -13.23
C PRO A 210 49.11 -28.32 -14.58
N ARG A 211 49.61 -27.08 -14.58
CA ARG A 211 49.80 -26.33 -15.82
C ARG A 211 50.72 -27.14 -16.72
N ARG A 212 50.18 -27.75 -17.77
CA ARG A 212 51.00 -28.22 -18.89
C ARG A 212 51.61 -26.97 -19.49
N VAL A 213 52.90 -26.76 -19.22
CA VAL A 213 53.75 -25.99 -20.13
C VAL A 213 53.57 -26.65 -21.50
N PRO A 214 53.31 -25.91 -22.59
CA PRO A 214 53.24 -26.50 -23.91
C PRO A 214 54.54 -27.27 -24.17
N GLU A 215 54.43 -28.56 -24.45
CA GLU A 215 55.58 -29.38 -24.84
C GLU A 215 56.17 -28.75 -26.12
N PRO A 216 57.48 -28.47 -26.18
CA PRO A 216 58.06 -27.74 -27.31
C PRO A 216 57.82 -28.53 -28.59
N MET A 217 57.13 -27.89 -29.55
CA MET A 217 56.68 -28.55 -30.77
C MET A 217 57.87 -29.11 -31.54
N ARG A 218 58.01 -30.44 -31.55
CA ARG A 218 58.90 -31.12 -32.48
C ARG A 218 58.32 -30.92 -33.89
N ILE A 219 58.99 -30.11 -34.69
CA ILE A 219 58.69 -29.97 -36.11
C ILE A 219 59.13 -31.27 -36.77
N ASN A 220 58.17 -32.13 -37.11
CA ASN A 220 58.44 -33.30 -37.93
C ASN A 220 58.64 -32.81 -39.38
N ASN A 221 59.87 -32.86 -39.87
CA ASN A 221 60.21 -32.56 -41.27
C ASN A 221 59.84 -33.70 -42.23
N ASP A 222 58.70 -34.37 -41.97
CA ASP A 222 58.17 -35.46 -42.79
C ASP A 222 57.43 -34.86 -43.99
N VAL A 223 58.11 -34.70 -45.13
CA VAL A 223 57.51 -34.20 -46.37
C VAL A 223 56.55 -35.23 -46.94
N LYS A 224 55.31 -35.22 -46.45
CA LYS A 224 54.20 -36.02 -46.99
C LYS A 224 53.67 -35.39 -48.27
N VAL A 225 54.25 -35.79 -49.40
CA VAL A 225 53.63 -35.60 -50.71
C VAL A 225 52.37 -36.47 -50.76
N GLY A 226 51.21 -35.84 -50.57
CA GLY A 226 49.91 -36.46 -50.85
C GLY A 226 49.56 -36.32 -52.33
N ASN A 227 48.69 -37.21 -52.82
CA ASN A 227 48.07 -37.04 -54.14
C ASN A 227 47.18 -35.77 -54.16
N GLU A 228 46.89 -35.29 -55.36
CA GLU A 228 46.12 -34.05 -55.55
C GLU A 228 44.71 -34.12 -54.91
N PRO A 229 44.20 -33.04 -54.29
CA PRO A 229 42.95 -33.11 -53.53
C PRO A 229 41.69 -33.20 -54.40
N ASP A 230 40.84 -34.18 -54.09
CA ASP A 230 39.47 -34.42 -54.60
C ASP A 230 38.46 -33.32 -54.16
N TYR A 231 38.84 -32.05 -54.25
CA TYR A 231 37.95 -30.90 -54.07
C TYR A 231 38.08 -29.83 -55.16
N LEU A 232 39.11 -29.89 -56.02
CA LEU A 232 39.34 -28.85 -57.04
C LEU A 232 38.23 -28.78 -58.09
N ASP A 233 37.62 -29.93 -58.43
CA ASP A 233 36.58 -30.05 -59.47
C ASP A 233 35.14 -30.13 -58.90
N ARG A 234 34.93 -29.90 -57.60
CA ARG A 234 33.66 -30.22 -56.92
C ARG A 234 32.60 -29.11 -56.89
N THR A 235 32.90 -27.91 -57.36
CA THR A 235 31.94 -26.79 -57.44
C THR A 235 32.22 -25.95 -58.67
N SER A 236 31.23 -25.76 -59.54
CA SER A 236 31.36 -24.89 -60.71
C SER A 236 31.31 -23.40 -60.32
N LEU A 237 31.81 -22.52 -61.21
CA LEU A 237 31.65 -21.08 -61.02
C LEU A 237 30.17 -20.68 -60.95
N GLU A 238 29.33 -21.33 -61.76
CA GLU A 238 27.88 -21.09 -61.85
C GLU A 238 27.16 -21.46 -60.55
N GLU A 239 27.54 -22.55 -59.88
CA GLU A 239 26.99 -22.94 -58.58
C GLU A 239 27.35 -21.92 -57.48
N ILE A 240 28.59 -21.43 -57.50
CA ILE A 240 29.06 -20.39 -56.57
C ILE A 240 28.35 -19.05 -56.83
N GLU A 241 28.04 -18.72 -58.09
CA GLU A 241 27.27 -17.54 -58.45
C GLU A 241 25.77 -17.68 -58.13
N ALA A 242 25.19 -18.87 -58.29
CA ALA A 242 23.83 -19.18 -57.88
C ALA A 242 23.67 -19.12 -56.34
N GLU A 243 24.62 -19.64 -55.56
CA GLU A 243 24.60 -19.52 -54.09
C GLU A 243 24.70 -18.05 -53.65
N LYS A 244 25.61 -17.28 -54.27
CA LYS A 244 25.71 -15.82 -54.04
C LYS A 244 24.41 -15.10 -54.39
N ALA A 245 23.78 -15.43 -55.51
CA ALA A 245 22.52 -14.82 -55.95
C ALA A 245 21.38 -15.13 -54.97
N ALA A 246 21.19 -16.40 -54.61
CA ALA A 246 20.17 -16.82 -53.64
C ALA A 246 20.37 -16.14 -52.27
N ARG A 247 21.62 -16.07 -51.79
CA ARG A 247 21.97 -15.37 -50.55
C ARG A 247 21.67 -13.86 -50.60
N LEU A 248 21.83 -13.24 -51.77
CA LEU A 248 21.54 -11.82 -52.00
C LEU A 248 20.02 -11.58 -52.11
N GLU A 249 19.26 -12.52 -52.68
CA GLU A 249 17.78 -12.53 -52.66
C GLU A 249 17.23 -12.69 -51.23
N ASP A 250 17.81 -13.59 -50.42
CA ASP A 250 17.44 -13.75 -49.01
C ASP A 250 17.70 -12.47 -48.20
N VAL A 251 18.85 -11.83 -48.41
CA VAL A 251 19.16 -10.53 -47.79
C VAL A 251 18.19 -9.44 -48.27
N ARG A 252 17.80 -9.42 -49.55
CA ARG A 252 16.75 -8.51 -50.07
C ARG A 252 15.38 -8.80 -49.44
N LEU A 253 15.00 -10.06 -49.26
CA LEU A 253 13.74 -10.46 -48.62
C LEU A 253 13.69 -10.10 -47.14
N GLN A 254 14.77 -10.34 -46.38
CA GLN A 254 14.87 -9.91 -44.98
C GLN A 254 14.87 -8.39 -44.87
N THR A 255 15.55 -7.68 -45.77
CA THR A 255 15.54 -6.22 -45.84
C THR A 255 14.14 -5.69 -46.15
N ARG A 256 13.42 -6.30 -47.10
CA ARG A 256 12.05 -5.90 -47.44
C ARG A 256 11.10 -6.13 -46.26
N LYS A 257 11.13 -7.30 -45.63
CA LYS A 257 10.36 -7.60 -44.41
C LYS A 257 10.62 -6.59 -43.29
N LYS A 258 11.88 -6.22 -43.06
CA LYS A 258 12.27 -5.23 -42.05
C LYS A 258 11.63 -3.84 -42.27
N TYR A 259 11.33 -3.49 -43.52
CA TYR A 259 10.62 -2.25 -43.87
C TYR A 259 9.11 -2.43 -44.11
N GLU A 260 8.62 -3.65 -44.41
CA GLU A 260 7.19 -3.99 -44.47
C GLU A 260 6.56 -4.12 -43.07
N GLU A 261 7.31 -4.59 -42.07
CA GLU A 261 6.85 -4.77 -40.68
C GLU A 261 6.98 -3.47 -39.84
N SER A 262 7.74 -2.48 -40.31
CA SER A 262 7.78 -1.16 -39.70
C SER A 262 6.49 -0.40 -40.00
N LYS A 263 5.69 -0.09 -38.98
CA LYS A 263 4.53 0.82 -39.13
C LYS A 263 4.94 2.27 -39.43
N GLU A 264 6.21 2.60 -39.25
CA GLU A 264 6.74 3.95 -39.49
C GLU A 264 7.14 4.10 -40.97
N GLN A 265 6.13 4.49 -41.75
CA GLN A 265 6.22 5.18 -43.05
C GLN A 265 6.49 4.27 -44.29
N PRO A 266 6.08 4.70 -45.51
CA PRO A 266 6.35 6.01 -46.13
C PRO A 266 5.48 7.19 -45.69
N PHE A 267 6.05 8.39 -45.78
CA PHE A 267 5.40 9.67 -45.47
C PHE A 267 4.24 9.96 -46.45
N LYS A 268 3.00 9.89 -45.98
CA LYS A 268 1.82 10.39 -46.72
C LYS A 268 1.69 11.91 -46.57
N PHE A 269 2.41 12.68 -47.38
CA PHE A 269 2.37 14.16 -47.42
C PHE A 269 1.03 14.77 -47.92
N HIS A 270 -0.08 14.03 -47.87
CA HIS A 270 -1.36 14.39 -48.52
C HIS A 270 -2.59 14.24 -47.61
N GLU A 271 -2.42 13.70 -46.40
CA GLU A 271 -3.51 13.54 -45.41
C GLU A 271 -3.19 14.37 -44.15
N THR A 272 -3.59 15.64 -44.12
CA THR A 272 -3.54 16.50 -42.92
C THR A 272 -4.63 16.12 -41.92
N ARG A 273 -4.62 14.87 -41.44
CA ARG A 273 -5.47 14.42 -40.33
C ARG A 273 -5.08 15.15 -39.05
N SER A 274 -6.05 15.80 -38.42
CA SER A 274 -5.89 16.47 -37.13
C SER A 274 -5.87 15.44 -35.99
N ASN A 275 -4.80 14.66 -35.89
CA ASN A 275 -4.59 13.62 -34.87
C ASN A 275 -4.50 14.13 -33.41
N ILE A 276 -4.87 15.39 -33.15
CA ILE A 276 -4.87 16.02 -31.83
C ILE A 276 -5.75 15.23 -30.85
N ASP A 277 -6.94 14.80 -31.27
CA ASP A 277 -7.86 14.06 -30.39
C ASP A 277 -7.43 12.59 -30.19
N GLU A 278 -6.78 11.97 -31.18
CA GLU A 278 -6.19 10.63 -31.03
C GLU A 278 -5.00 10.67 -30.05
N VAL A 279 -4.07 11.62 -30.23
CA VAL A 279 -2.93 11.86 -29.34
C VAL A 279 -3.40 12.28 -27.94
N ARG A 280 -4.46 13.08 -27.84
CA ARG A 280 -5.06 13.44 -26.55
C ARG A 280 -5.60 12.20 -25.84
N ARG A 281 -6.35 11.35 -26.54
CA ARG A 281 -6.88 10.11 -25.96
C ARG A 281 -5.77 9.15 -25.56
N GLU A 282 -4.69 9.05 -26.34
CA GLU A 282 -3.50 8.26 -25.99
C GLU A 282 -2.78 8.82 -24.75
N ILE A 283 -2.68 10.14 -24.59
CA ILE A 283 -2.15 10.79 -23.38
C ILE A 283 -3.07 10.60 -22.17
N GLU A 284 -4.40 10.67 -22.36
CA GLU A 284 -5.39 10.38 -21.31
C GLU A 284 -5.29 8.90 -20.87
N GLU A 285 -5.36 7.94 -21.81
CA GLU A 285 -5.20 6.48 -21.54
C GLU A 285 -3.86 6.16 -20.86
N ARG A 286 -2.77 6.82 -21.27
CA ARG A 286 -1.44 6.65 -20.67
C ARG A 286 -1.36 7.21 -19.25
N ARG A 287 -1.96 8.37 -18.99
CA ARG A 287 -2.09 8.93 -17.63
C ARG A 287 -2.96 8.05 -16.75
N GLU A 288 -4.08 7.55 -17.27
CA GLU A 288 -4.92 6.60 -16.54
C GLU A 288 -4.14 5.32 -16.19
N ALA A 289 -3.35 4.77 -17.13
CA ALA A 289 -2.48 3.63 -16.87
C ALA A 289 -1.39 3.93 -15.80
N GLU A 290 -0.79 5.12 -15.83
CA GLU A 290 0.18 5.59 -14.83
C GLU A 290 -0.47 5.86 -13.45
N LEU A 291 -1.76 6.21 -13.40
CA LEU A 291 -2.54 6.39 -12.16
C LEU A 291 -3.25 5.11 -11.65
N GLN A 292 -3.13 3.95 -12.32
CA GLN A 292 -3.74 2.70 -11.84
C GLN A 292 -2.92 2.04 -10.72
N PHE A 293 -2.88 2.68 -9.55
CA PHE A 293 -2.14 2.22 -8.36
C PHE A 293 -2.54 0.80 -7.90
N ASP A 294 -3.80 0.39 -8.12
CA ASP A 294 -4.33 -0.94 -7.82
C ASP A 294 -4.20 -1.96 -8.98
N ALA A 295 -3.51 -1.62 -10.08
CA ALA A 295 -3.37 -2.51 -11.23
C ALA A 295 -2.69 -3.84 -10.86
N SER A 296 -3.40 -4.95 -11.07
CA SER A 296 -2.84 -6.29 -10.94
C SER A 296 -1.80 -6.55 -12.04
N HIS A 297 -0.52 -6.35 -11.74
CA HIS A 297 0.67 -6.55 -12.59
C HIS A 297 0.93 -8.02 -13.03
N ARG A 298 -0.12 -8.83 -13.19
CA ARG A 298 -0.05 -10.21 -13.68
C ARG A 298 0.04 -10.19 -15.20
N LYS A 299 1.07 -10.83 -15.75
CA LYS A 299 1.15 -11.10 -17.20
C LYS A 299 -0.14 -11.80 -17.66
N PRO A 300 -0.71 -11.47 -18.83
CA PRO A 300 -1.85 -12.19 -19.37
C PRO A 300 -1.50 -13.67 -19.51
N LEU A 301 -2.46 -14.55 -19.21
CA LEU A 301 -2.24 -15.99 -19.34
C LEU A 301 -1.95 -16.33 -20.81
N PRO A 302 -1.08 -17.32 -21.11
CA PRO A 302 -0.86 -17.79 -22.46
C PRO A 302 -2.17 -18.15 -23.16
N ASP A 303 -2.26 -17.85 -24.47
CA ASP A 303 -3.49 -18.03 -25.25
C ASP A 303 -3.74 -19.51 -25.58
N PHE A 304 -4.17 -20.27 -24.57
CA PHE A 304 -4.34 -21.73 -24.60
C PHE A 304 -5.28 -22.22 -25.71
N LYS A 305 -6.08 -21.34 -26.33
CA LYS A 305 -6.90 -21.66 -27.52
C LYS A 305 -6.06 -21.99 -28.76
N ARG A 306 -4.83 -21.45 -28.86
CA ARG A 306 -3.93 -21.69 -30.00
C ARG A 306 -3.32 -23.08 -30.00
N PHE A 307 -3.23 -23.70 -28.82
CA PHE A 307 -2.62 -25.02 -28.63
C PHE A 307 -3.70 -26.06 -28.32
N ASN A 308 -4.34 -26.59 -29.36
CA ASN A 308 -5.20 -27.77 -29.29
C ASN A 308 -4.36 -29.05 -29.03
N ALA A 309 -3.67 -29.08 -27.89
CA ALA A 309 -2.85 -30.20 -27.47
C ALA A 309 -3.74 -31.43 -27.22
N THR A 310 -3.53 -32.48 -28.02
CA THR A 310 -4.28 -33.74 -27.94
C THR A 310 -3.81 -34.58 -26.76
N VAL A 311 -4.19 -34.15 -25.55
CA VAL A 311 -3.87 -34.84 -24.28
C VAL A 311 -4.40 -36.28 -24.31
N LYS A 312 -3.49 -37.22 -24.58
CA LYS A 312 -3.77 -38.66 -24.61
C LYS A 312 -4.09 -39.13 -23.19
N LEU A 313 -5.38 -39.29 -22.89
CA LEU A 313 -5.84 -39.75 -21.57
C LEU A 313 -5.35 -41.18 -21.30
N ASN A 314 -4.59 -41.36 -20.23
CA ASN A 314 -4.20 -42.69 -19.76
C ASN A 314 -5.44 -43.48 -19.30
N ALA A 315 -5.42 -44.81 -19.43
CA ALA A 315 -6.54 -45.69 -19.05
C ALA A 315 -7.02 -45.43 -17.59
N ALA A 316 -6.09 -45.27 -16.65
CA ALA A 316 -6.39 -44.96 -15.25
C ALA A 316 -6.96 -43.54 -15.03
N ALA A 317 -6.87 -42.61 -15.98
CA ALA A 317 -7.59 -41.34 -15.93
C ALA A 317 -9.04 -41.54 -16.39
N ILE A 318 -9.23 -42.20 -17.55
CA ILE A 318 -10.55 -42.54 -18.11
C ILE A 318 -11.41 -43.31 -17.10
N LEU A 319 -10.84 -44.32 -16.45
CA LEU A 319 -11.57 -45.14 -15.47
C LEU A 319 -11.93 -44.39 -14.18
N ARG A 320 -11.05 -43.51 -13.68
CA ARG A 320 -11.35 -42.68 -12.49
C ARG A 320 -12.41 -41.62 -12.78
N GLU A 321 -12.42 -41.05 -13.98
CA GLU A 321 -13.39 -40.06 -14.41
C GLU A 321 -14.77 -40.69 -14.70
N ASP A 322 -14.80 -41.84 -15.37
CA ASP A 322 -16.02 -42.67 -15.54
C ASP A 322 -16.61 -43.09 -14.19
N ALA A 323 -15.79 -43.48 -13.21
CA ALA A 323 -16.23 -43.80 -11.86
C ALA A 323 -16.75 -42.57 -11.10
N LEU A 324 -16.13 -41.39 -11.26
CA LEU A 324 -16.59 -40.14 -10.64
C LEU A 324 -17.95 -39.72 -11.19
N PHE A 325 -18.16 -39.77 -12.51
CA PHE A 325 -19.45 -39.48 -13.11
C PHE A 325 -20.52 -40.50 -12.72
N LYS A 326 -20.19 -41.79 -12.63
CA LYS A 326 -21.12 -42.82 -12.11
C LYS A 326 -21.47 -42.61 -10.65
N LYS A 327 -20.54 -42.14 -9.81
CA LYS A 327 -20.85 -41.76 -8.41
C LYS A 327 -21.84 -40.60 -8.36
N LYS A 328 -21.65 -39.56 -9.18
CA LYS A 328 -22.59 -38.44 -9.29
C LYS A 328 -23.97 -38.89 -9.79
N GLN A 329 -24.01 -39.70 -10.84
CA GLN A 329 -25.27 -40.25 -11.35
C GLN A 329 -25.98 -41.13 -10.30
N ALA A 330 -25.25 -41.84 -9.46
CA ALA A 330 -25.82 -42.59 -8.34
C ALA A 330 -26.26 -41.70 -7.16
N GLU A 331 -25.63 -40.54 -6.95
CA GLU A 331 -26.07 -39.53 -5.98
C GLU A 331 -27.32 -38.79 -6.47
N GLU A 332 -27.37 -38.43 -7.74
CA GLU A 332 -28.53 -37.83 -8.42
C GLU A 332 -29.71 -38.81 -8.49
N ALA A 333 -29.45 -40.08 -8.85
CA ALA A 333 -30.49 -41.12 -8.87
C ALA A 333 -31.01 -41.45 -7.46
N LYS A 334 -30.15 -41.44 -6.43
CA LYS A 334 -30.61 -41.55 -5.03
C LYS A 334 -31.44 -40.35 -4.60
N LEU A 335 -31.08 -39.14 -5.01
CA LEU A 335 -31.86 -37.95 -4.71
C LEU A 335 -33.25 -38.02 -5.35
N ILE A 336 -33.35 -38.53 -6.58
CA ILE A 336 -34.62 -38.82 -7.27
C ILE A 336 -35.39 -39.93 -6.55
N GLN A 337 -34.74 -41.05 -6.20
CA GLN A 337 -35.35 -42.15 -5.46
C GLN A 337 -35.92 -41.68 -4.10
N ASN A 338 -35.18 -40.85 -3.35
CA ASN A 338 -35.67 -40.24 -2.12
C ASN A 338 -36.89 -39.32 -2.37
N TYR A 339 -36.98 -38.64 -3.52
CA TYR A 339 -38.19 -37.88 -3.89
C TYR A 339 -39.37 -38.77 -4.29
N GLU A 340 -39.10 -39.93 -4.89
CA GLU A 340 -40.12 -40.93 -5.22
C GLU A 340 -40.62 -41.68 -3.96
N GLU A 341 -39.76 -41.89 -2.96
CA GLU A 341 -40.07 -42.56 -1.68
C GLU A 341 -40.72 -41.61 -0.64
N GLU A 342 -40.19 -40.38 -0.47
CA GLU A 342 -40.68 -39.42 0.53
C GLU A 342 -41.77 -38.48 -0.01
N LEU A 343 -41.97 -38.42 -1.33
CA LEU A 343 -42.83 -37.46 -2.05
C LEU A 343 -42.55 -35.97 -1.69
N ARG A 344 -41.34 -35.66 -1.20
CA ARG A 344 -40.98 -34.35 -0.64
C ARG A 344 -39.67 -33.79 -1.18
N ASP A 345 -39.71 -32.55 -1.69
CA ASP A 345 -38.53 -31.88 -2.25
C ASP A 345 -37.55 -31.38 -1.16
N SER A 346 -36.51 -32.17 -0.89
CA SER A 346 -35.40 -31.79 -0.02
C SER A 346 -34.62 -30.56 -0.49
N THR A 347 -34.71 -30.15 -1.77
CA THR A 347 -34.01 -28.94 -2.25
C THR A 347 -34.50 -27.68 -1.57
N GLU A 348 -35.75 -27.62 -1.08
CA GLU A 348 -36.23 -26.48 -0.29
C GLU A 348 -35.43 -26.30 1.00
N PHE A 349 -35.15 -27.39 1.72
CA PHE A 349 -34.33 -27.37 2.93
C PHE A 349 -32.89 -26.92 2.63
N TYR A 350 -32.27 -27.45 1.56
CA TYR A 350 -30.92 -27.03 1.17
C TYR A 350 -30.87 -25.58 0.67
N ARG A 351 -31.91 -25.09 -0.03
CA ARG A 351 -32.04 -23.68 -0.41
C ARG A 351 -32.17 -22.77 0.81
N TRP A 352 -33.05 -23.10 1.75
CA TRP A 352 -33.21 -22.36 3.01
C TRP A 352 -31.92 -22.34 3.82
N ARG A 353 -31.26 -23.50 3.98
CA ARG A 353 -29.98 -23.58 4.68
C ARG A 353 -28.93 -22.67 4.04
N ASN A 354 -28.80 -22.70 2.72
CA ASN A 354 -27.83 -21.86 2.00
C ASN A 354 -28.16 -20.36 2.14
N THR A 355 -29.43 -19.95 2.13
CA THR A 355 -29.79 -18.53 2.33
C THR A 355 -29.58 -18.06 3.77
N MET A 356 -29.72 -18.94 4.77
CA MET A 356 -29.33 -18.64 6.15
C MET A 356 -27.81 -18.53 6.31
N GLU A 357 -27.03 -19.47 5.74
CA GLU A 357 -25.56 -19.38 5.74
C GLU A 357 -25.06 -18.10 5.02
N GLU A 358 -25.66 -17.73 3.88
CA GLU A 358 -25.38 -16.45 3.20
C GLU A 358 -25.77 -15.23 4.04
N HIS A 359 -26.89 -15.27 4.77
CA HIS A 359 -27.32 -14.19 5.66
C HIS A 359 -26.34 -13.99 6.83
N ASP A 360 -25.94 -15.06 7.52
CA ASP A 360 -24.94 -15.01 8.59
C ASP A 360 -23.59 -14.49 8.08
N HIS A 361 -23.19 -14.89 6.87
CA HIS A 361 -22.00 -14.35 6.21
C HIS A 361 -22.11 -12.83 5.93
N LEU A 362 -23.26 -12.34 5.48
CA LEU A 362 -23.50 -10.90 5.27
C LEU A 362 -23.46 -10.13 6.59
N MET A 363 -24.17 -10.60 7.62
CA MET A 363 -24.19 -9.99 8.96
C MET A 363 -22.78 -9.91 9.56
N LYS A 364 -21.98 -10.97 9.41
CA LYS A 364 -20.57 -11.00 9.85
C LYS A 364 -19.70 -9.99 9.10
N MET A 365 -19.92 -9.83 7.79
CA MET A 365 -19.20 -8.83 6.98
C MET A 365 -19.61 -7.40 7.33
N GLU A 366 -20.88 -7.15 7.68
CA GLU A 366 -21.36 -5.85 8.17
C GLU A 366 -20.78 -5.50 9.55
N GLN A 367 -20.74 -6.46 10.49
CA GLN A 367 -20.05 -6.26 11.77
C GLN A 367 -18.56 -5.92 11.59
N VAL A 368 -17.86 -6.52 10.62
CA VAL A 368 -16.47 -6.19 10.29
C VAL A 368 -16.35 -4.80 9.67
N LYS A 369 -17.27 -4.39 8.79
CA LYS A 369 -17.33 -3.01 8.26
C LYS A 369 -17.55 -1.99 9.37
N SER A 370 -18.52 -2.23 10.27
CA SER A 370 -18.81 -1.36 11.41
C SER A 370 -17.60 -1.20 12.34
N LYS A 371 -16.95 -2.30 12.73
CA LYS A 371 -15.71 -2.28 13.55
C LYS A 371 -14.55 -1.54 12.85
N ARG A 372 -14.42 -1.64 11.52
CA ARG A 372 -13.44 -0.84 10.75
C ARG A 372 -13.76 0.66 10.79
N MET A 373 -15.02 1.05 10.60
CA MET A 373 -15.43 2.46 10.68
C MET A 373 -15.20 3.03 12.09
N GLN A 374 -15.54 2.27 13.14
CA GLN A 374 -15.26 2.65 14.54
C GLN A 374 -13.75 2.82 14.79
N ALA A 375 -12.90 1.93 14.26
CA ALA A 375 -11.44 2.05 14.37
C ALA A 375 -10.89 3.29 13.63
N VAL A 376 -11.42 3.62 12.45
CA VAL A 376 -11.04 4.83 11.70
C VAL A 376 -11.46 6.10 12.46
N ALA A 377 -12.70 6.16 12.96
CA ALA A 377 -13.18 7.29 13.76
C ALA A 377 -12.37 7.46 15.07
N SER A 378 -12.05 6.35 15.75
CA SER A 378 -11.18 6.36 16.94
C SER A 378 -9.77 6.88 16.60
N ALA A 379 -9.21 6.52 15.44
CA ALA A 379 -7.91 7.00 14.99
C ALA A 379 -7.94 8.48 14.55
N GLN A 380 -9.07 9.01 14.07
CA GLN A 380 -9.27 10.43 13.81
C GLN A 380 -9.36 11.21 15.13
N ASN A 381 -10.25 10.80 16.04
CA ASN A 381 -10.38 11.41 17.37
C ASN A 381 -9.04 11.44 18.15
N ALA A 382 -8.22 10.39 18.02
CA ALA A 382 -6.89 10.33 18.63
C ALA A 382 -5.85 11.27 17.99
N LYS A 383 -6.00 11.62 16.70
CA LYS A 383 -5.20 12.67 16.05
C LYS A 383 -5.65 14.06 16.51
N ASP A 384 -6.95 14.30 16.55
CA ASP A 384 -7.52 15.60 16.91
C ASP A 384 -7.25 15.94 18.38
N ALA A 385 -7.30 14.95 19.27
CA ALA A 385 -6.87 15.10 20.67
C ALA A 385 -5.39 15.48 20.79
N LYS A 386 -4.49 14.86 20.00
CA LYS A 386 -3.07 15.24 19.95
C LYS A 386 -2.85 16.63 19.35
N TYR A 387 -3.67 17.03 18.37
CA TYR A 387 -3.59 18.36 17.77
C TYR A 387 -4.00 19.44 18.79
N ARG A 388 -5.09 19.23 19.52
CA ARG A 388 -5.50 20.11 20.65
C ARG A 388 -4.38 20.23 21.68
N GLN A 389 -3.88 19.09 22.20
CA GLN A 389 -2.77 19.08 23.15
C GLN A 389 -1.51 19.80 22.63
N PHE A 390 -1.21 19.73 21.32
CA PHE A 390 -0.10 20.47 20.72
C PHE A 390 -0.36 22.00 20.71
N VAL A 391 -1.58 22.44 20.40
CA VAL A 391 -1.98 23.86 20.45
C VAL A 391 -1.93 24.37 21.90
N ASP A 392 -2.45 23.60 22.86
CA ASP A 392 -2.45 23.94 24.29
C ASP A 392 -1.00 24.06 24.83
N ASN A 393 -0.16 23.05 24.54
CA ASN A 393 1.26 23.07 24.89
C ASN A 393 2.01 24.22 24.23
N LYS A 394 1.64 24.62 23.00
CA LYS A 394 2.24 25.77 22.33
C LYS A 394 1.86 27.07 23.03
N ALA A 395 0.58 27.26 23.39
CA ALA A 395 0.13 28.45 24.11
C ALA A 395 0.86 28.59 25.47
N VAL A 396 0.99 27.49 26.23
CA VAL A 396 1.79 27.47 27.47
C VAL A 396 3.26 27.77 27.21
N ALA A 397 3.86 27.21 26.15
CA ALA A 397 5.26 27.49 25.80
C ALA A 397 5.50 28.91 25.28
N ASP A 398 4.49 29.57 24.71
CA ASP A 398 4.57 30.98 24.30
C ASP A 398 4.45 31.90 25.53
N LEU A 399 3.55 31.62 26.49
CA LEU A 399 3.50 32.32 27.79
C LEU A 399 4.83 32.22 28.57
N ILE A 400 5.44 31.03 28.64
CA ILE A 400 6.73 30.81 29.30
C ILE A 400 7.87 31.63 28.64
N LYS A 401 7.77 31.98 27.35
CA LYS A 401 8.75 32.88 26.70
C LYS A 401 8.54 34.33 27.12
N GLU A 402 7.29 34.77 27.31
CA GLU A 402 6.96 36.12 27.77
C GLU A 402 7.45 36.31 29.22
N GLU A 403 7.13 35.37 30.12
CA GLU A 403 7.68 35.32 31.49
C GLU A 403 9.21 35.24 31.49
N GLY A 404 9.79 34.36 30.67
CA GLY A 404 11.24 34.22 30.51
C GLY A 404 11.92 35.49 29.98
N GLY A 405 11.23 36.28 29.16
CA GLY A 405 11.67 37.59 28.68
C GLY A 405 11.72 38.63 29.81
N LEU A 406 10.68 38.68 30.65
CA LEU A 406 10.62 39.57 31.82
C LEU A 406 11.69 39.20 32.85
N ILE A 407 11.88 37.91 33.15
CA ILE A 407 12.96 37.41 34.02
C ILE A 407 14.34 37.71 33.39
N GLY A 408 14.45 37.64 32.06
CA GLY A 408 15.65 38.02 31.32
C GLY A 408 16.03 39.49 31.53
N GLN A 409 15.05 40.41 31.44
CA GLN A 409 15.25 41.84 31.71
C GLN A 409 15.67 42.10 33.15
N GLN A 410 15.02 41.44 34.13
CA GLN A 410 15.42 41.54 35.55
C GLN A 410 16.88 41.11 35.77
N ARG A 411 17.32 40.01 35.16
CA ARG A 411 18.71 39.52 35.24
C ARG A 411 19.73 40.43 34.55
N VAL A 412 19.33 41.25 33.58
CA VAL A 412 20.22 42.28 33.00
C VAL A 412 20.43 43.41 34.01
N LEU A 413 19.35 43.93 34.60
CA LEU A 413 19.40 44.98 35.64
C LEU A 413 20.14 44.53 36.91
N GLU A 414 20.09 43.24 37.23
CA GLU A 414 20.88 42.62 38.31
C GLU A 414 22.37 42.61 37.97
N LYS A 415 22.74 42.09 36.79
CA LYS A 415 24.13 42.10 36.31
C LYS A 415 24.73 43.50 36.17
N GLU A 416 23.93 44.51 35.82
CA GLU A 416 24.41 45.89 35.75
C GLU A 416 24.80 46.43 37.15
N LYS A 417 24.04 46.07 38.20
CA LYS A 417 24.41 46.36 39.59
C LYS A 417 25.66 45.58 40.01
N ASP A 418 25.74 44.30 39.68
CA ASP A 418 26.93 43.48 39.95
C ASP A 418 28.17 44.06 39.27
N VAL A 419 28.07 44.57 38.04
CA VAL A 419 29.19 45.22 37.34
C VAL A 419 29.63 46.51 38.06
N VAL A 420 28.70 47.27 38.68
CA VAL A 420 29.06 48.44 39.50
C VAL A 420 29.76 48.01 40.80
N ILE A 421 29.27 46.98 41.49
CA ILE A 421 29.87 46.45 42.74
C ILE A 421 31.26 45.86 42.44
N ASN A 422 31.39 45.05 41.38
CA ASN A 422 32.67 44.48 40.97
C ASN A 422 33.68 45.56 40.53
N ARG A 423 33.22 46.70 39.96
CA ARG A 423 34.09 47.86 39.69
C ARG A 423 34.57 48.60 40.95
N GLN A 424 33.93 48.40 42.10
CA GLN A 424 34.40 48.88 43.40
C GLN A 424 35.43 47.89 43.98
N LEU A 425 35.07 46.60 44.07
CA LEU A 425 35.97 45.52 44.50
C LEU A 425 37.28 45.46 43.70
N VAL A 426 37.26 45.67 42.38
CA VAL A 426 38.47 45.67 41.54
C VAL A 426 39.40 46.86 41.83
N LYS A 427 38.92 47.97 42.41
CA LYS A 427 39.79 49.05 42.91
C LYS A 427 40.49 48.62 44.20
N GLU A 428 39.71 48.10 45.15
CA GLU A 428 40.21 47.59 46.43
C GLU A 428 41.25 46.47 46.24
N ILE A 429 40.98 45.54 45.32
CA ILE A 429 41.90 44.46 44.96
C ILE A 429 43.19 45.01 44.32
N LYS A 430 43.12 46.01 43.43
CA LYS A 430 44.33 46.63 42.86
C LYS A 430 45.25 47.24 43.91
N GLU A 431 44.69 47.88 44.94
CA GLU A 431 45.47 48.42 46.06
C GLU A 431 46.18 47.36 46.92
N VAL A 432 45.74 46.09 46.82
CA VAL A 432 46.40 44.91 47.42
C VAL A 432 47.37 44.25 46.45
N GLU A 433 47.03 44.14 45.16
CA GLU A 433 47.84 43.53 44.11
C GLU A 433 49.19 44.24 43.87
N GLU A 434 49.30 45.55 44.09
CA GLU A 434 50.62 46.22 44.02
C GLU A 434 51.56 45.82 45.18
N LYS A 435 51.02 45.30 46.29
CA LYS A 435 51.75 45.11 47.57
C LYS A 435 52.03 43.64 47.92
N ALA A 436 51.23 42.70 47.41
CA ALA A 436 51.30 41.28 47.77
C ALA A 436 52.29 40.41 46.94
N PRO A 437 52.23 40.35 45.59
CA PRO A 437 52.90 39.31 44.80
C PRO A 437 54.43 39.39 44.85
N ARG A 438 55.00 40.61 44.93
CA ARG A 438 56.44 40.85 45.12
C ARG A 438 57.03 40.12 46.34
N LYS A 439 56.22 39.77 47.34
CA LYS A 439 56.66 39.01 48.53
C LYS A 439 56.59 37.48 48.33
N ALA A 440 55.82 37.00 47.36
CA ALA A 440 55.60 35.57 47.11
C ALA A 440 56.62 34.98 46.11
N GLU A 441 56.90 35.68 45.01
CA GLU A 441 57.80 35.22 43.93
C GLU A 441 59.21 34.90 44.46
N ALA A 442 59.72 35.74 45.35
CA ALA A 442 61.03 35.60 45.99
C ALA A 442 61.19 34.32 46.83
N LYS A 443 60.09 33.67 47.24
CA LYS A 443 60.10 32.41 47.99
C LYS A 443 60.15 31.20 47.05
N VAL A 444 59.20 31.13 46.10
CA VAL A 444 59.02 29.97 45.19
C VAL A 444 60.24 29.70 44.31
N PHE A 445 61.01 30.74 43.95
CA PHE A 445 62.24 30.57 43.17
C PHE A 445 63.30 29.70 43.87
N ARG A 446 63.38 29.74 45.19
CA ARG A 446 64.41 29.01 45.98
C ARG A 446 64.12 27.52 46.04
N GLU A 447 62.87 27.15 46.27
CA GLU A 447 62.42 25.76 46.40
C GLU A 447 62.61 24.97 45.09
N ARG A 448 62.35 25.61 43.94
CA ARG A 448 62.45 24.98 42.60
C ARG A 448 63.87 24.60 42.15
N GLN A 449 64.94 25.08 42.81
CA GLN A 449 66.30 24.64 42.51
C GLN A 449 66.67 23.29 43.16
N GLN A 450 66.10 22.96 44.32
CA GLN A 450 66.50 21.78 45.09
C GLN A 450 65.93 20.49 44.47
N VAL A 451 64.62 20.48 44.14
CA VAL A 451 63.91 19.32 43.57
C VAL A 451 64.52 18.81 42.26
N ARG A 452 65.18 19.68 41.47
CA ARG A 452 65.69 19.33 40.14
C ARG A 452 67.02 18.56 40.16
N LYS A 453 67.61 18.30 41.33
CA LYS A 453 68.84 17.49 41.45
C LYS A 453 68.53 16.00 41.64
N THR A 454 67.68 15.66 42.61
CA THR A 454 67.41 14.27 43.02
C THR A 454 66.86 13.40 41.89
N GLN A 455 65.95 13.93 41.07
CA GLN A 455 65.28 13.19 39.99
C GLN A 455 66.20 12.70 38.85
N LYS A 456 67.50 13.03 38.86
CA LYS A 456 68.47 12.53 37.87
C LYS A 456 69.17 11.23 38.27
N GLU A 457 69.19 10.89 39.54
CA GLU A 457 70.00 9.79 40.07
C GLU A 457 69.22 8.46 40.02
N GLU A 458 67.92 8.49 40.35
CA GLU A 458 67.01 7.33 40.41
C GLU A 458 66.83 6.59 39.07
N LEU A 459 67.07 7.24 37.92
CA LEU A 459 66.70 6.72 36.59
C LEU A 459 67.75 5.76 36.00
N HIS A 460 68.99 5.76 36.51
CA HIS A 460 70.10 4.99 35.91
C HIS A 460 70.13 3.52 36.34
N GLU A 461 69.71 3.19 37.56
CA GLU A 461 69.82 1.83 38.13
C GLU A 461 68.79 0.83 37.56
N ALA A 462 67.71 1.32 36.95
CA ALA A 462 66.59 0.49 36.51
C ALA A 462 66.87 -0.33 35.23
N TRP A 463 67.91 0.01 34.47
CA TRP A 463 68.11 -0.51 33.10
C TRP A 463 68.83 -1.86 33.05
N GLU A 464 69.84 -2.07 33.90
CA GLU A 464 70.80 -3.19 33.76
C GLU A 464 70.19 -4.57 34.07
N LYS A 465 69.20 -4.63 34.98
CA LYS A 465 68.63 -5.89 35.47
C LYS A 465 67.87 -6.70 34.41
N LYS A 466 67.41 -6.07 33.32
CA LYS A 466 66.54 -6.72 32.33
C LYS A 466 67.29 -7.64 31.34
N LEU A 467 68.61 -7.53 31.23
CA LEU A 467 69.36 -8.16 30.13
C LEU A 467 69.65 -9.66 30.32
N GLN A 468 69.46 -10.22 31.53
CA GLN A 468 69.96 -11.55 31.89
C GLN A 468 68.94 -12.71 31.76
N GLU A 469 67.64 -12.43 31.53
CA GLU A 469 66.59 -13.46 31.64
C GLU A 469 66.35 -14.24 30.32
N ASP A 470 66.64 -13.66 29.16
CA ASP A 470 66.19 -14.17 27.85
C ASP A 470 66.98 -15.39 27.30
N GLU A 471 68.18 -15.71 27.81
CA GLU A 471 69.06 -16.72 27.17
C GLU A 471 68.66 -18.19 27.42
N VAL A 472 67.83 -18.47 28.42
CA VAL A 472 67.66 -19.83 28.97
C VAL A 472 66.69 -20.72 28.17
N GLU A 473 65.68 -20.14 27.51
CA GLU A 473 64.54 -20.92 26.96
C GLU A 473 64.87 -21.82 25.75
N GLN A 474 65.86 -21.47 24.93
CA GLN A 474 65.95 -22.01 23.56
C GLN A 474 66.36 -23.49 23.46
N ARG A 475 66.92 -24.09 24.53
CA ARG A 475 67.55 -25.42 24.46
C ARG A 475 66.59 -26.62 24.49
N ARG A 476 65.29 -26.45 24.77
CA ARG A 476 64.37 -27.57 25.12
C ARG A 476 63.55 -28.16 23.95
N LYS A 477 63.74 -27.73 22.70
CA LYS A 477 62.74 -27.93 21.61
C LYS A 477 63.11 -28.94 20.49
N MET A 478 64.20 -29.71 20.59
CA MET A 478 64.74 -30.50 19.45
C MET A 478 64.47 -32.04 19.44
N ASP A 479 64.18 -32.70 20.56
CA ASP A 479 64.37 -34.16 20.69
C ASP A 479 63.20 -35.10 20.32
N LYS A 480 62.21 -34.70 19.49
CA LYS A 480 60.92 -35.44 19.40
C LYS A 480 60.42 -35.88 18.01
N ILE A 481 61.29 -36.10 17.03
CA ILE A 481 60.89 -36.55 15.67
C ILE A 481 61.83 -37.67 15.17
N MET A 482 61.47 -38.97 15.30
CA MET A 482 62.35 -40.06 14.79
C MET A 482 61.77 -41.47 14.49
N GLN A 483 60.45 -41.76 14.44
CA GLN A 483 59.93 -43.15 14.24
C GLN A 483 58.76 -43.26 13.23
N LEU A 484 58.69 -44.34 12.43
CA LEU A 484 57.94 -44.45 11.15
C LEU A 484 57.57 -45.92 10.71
N ARG A 485 56.38 -46.15 10.08
CA ARG A 485 56.03 -47.11 8.96
C ARG A 485 56.01 -48.67 9.19
N THR A 486 55.40 -49.61 8.40
CA THR A 486 54.30 -49.73 7.35
C THR A 486 53.84 -51.22 7.10
N HIS A 487 52.94 -51.48 6.11
CA HIS A 487 52.60 -52.76 5.37
C HIS A 487 51.29 -53.51 5.79
N ILE A 488 50.41 -54.24 5.02
CA ILE A 488 50.24 -54.91 3.67
C ILE A 488 50.99 -56.25 3.39
N VAL A 489 50.49 -57.28 2.65
CA VAL A 489 49.37 -57.48 1.64
C VAL A 489 48.79 -58.95 1.64
N HIS A 490 47.72 -59.29 0.87
CA HIS A 490 47.58 -60.43 -0.12
C HIS A 490 46.14 -60.97 -0.45
N LYS A 491 45.97 -61.73 -1.57
CA LYS A 491 44.70 -62.33 -2.12
C LYS A 491 44.95 -63.44 -3.22
N PRO A 492 44.07 -64.46 -3.45
CA PRO A 492 44.24 -65.54 -4.49
C PRO A 492 43.09 -65.73 -5.54
N GLU A 493 43.16 -66.77 -6.41
CA GLU A 493 42.36 -66.99 -7.67
C GLU A 493 42.04 -68.51 -8.01
N VAL A 494 41.21 -68.84 -9.03
CA VAL A 494 40.58 -70.18 -9.32
C VAL A 494 40.48 -70.55 -10.85
N LYS A 495 40.17 -71.83 -11.22
CA LYS A 495 40.17 -72.44 -12.60
C LYS A 495 38.77 -72.78 -13.22
N VAL A 496 38.75 -73.33 -14.46
CA VAL A 496 37.61 -73.43 -15.43
C VAL A 496 37.28 -74.89 -15.88
N PHE A 497 36.15 -75.12 -16.58
CA PHE A 497 35.39 -76.39 -16.81
C PHE A 497 35.16 -76.77 -18.31
N ASP A 498 34.76 -78.02 -18.61
CA ASP A 498 34.50 -78.60 -19.96
C ASP A 498 33.02 -79.02 -20.15
N PRO A 499 32.35 -78.71 -21.28
CA PRO A 499 30.91 -78.93 -21.48
C PRO A 499 30.50 -80.33 -21.98
N THR A 500 31.42 -81.20 -22.41
CA THR A 500 31.04 -82.46 -23.11
C THR A 500 30.74 -83.63 -22.18
N THR A 501 31.25 -83.59 -20.95
CA THR A 501 31.10 -84.63 -19.93
C THR A 501 29.96 -84.32 -18.96
N CYS A 502 29.25 -85.36 -18.50
CA CYS A 502 28.39 -85.24 -17.31
C CYS A 502 29.27 -84.95 -16.08
N ALA A 503 28.72 -84.26 -15.08
CA ALA A 503 29.50 -83.80 -13.92
C ALA A 503 30.01 -84.95 -13.02
N GLY A 504 29.41 -86.15 -13.10
CA GLY A 504 29.83 -87.33 -12.36
C GLY A 504 29.49 -87.26 -10.87
N LEU A 505 28.43 -86.53 -10.50
CA LEU A 505 28.05 -86.27 -9.11
C LEU A 505 27.08 -87.32 -8.54
N GLY A 506 26.55 -88.21 -9.38
CA GLY A 506 25.67 -89.31 -9.00
C GLY A 506 24.18 -88.93 -8.93
N LEU A 507 23.77 -87.81 -9.54
CA LEU A 507 22.36 -87.41 -9.59
C LEU A 507 21.62 -88.14 -10.71
N LEU A 508 20.36 -88.54 -10.43
CA LEU A 508 19.51 -89.29 -11.37
C LEU A 508 19.14 -88.52 -12.64
N ASP A 509 19.26 -87.18 -12.62
CA ASP A 509 18.96 -86.28 -13.74
C ASP A 509 20.22 -85.83 -14.53
N GLU A 510 21.37 -86.48 -14.34
CA GLU A 510 22.59 -86.14 -15.09
C GLU A 510 22.52 -86.52 -16.57
N MET A 511 22.46 -85.51 -17.43
CA MET A 511 22.51 -85.61 -18.88
C MET A 511 23.73 -84.85 -19.43
N SER A 512 24.27 -85.28 -20.58
CA SER A 512 25.28 -84.49 -21.30
C SER A 512 24.65 -83.22 -21.89
N LEU A 513 25.44 -82.15 -22.00
CA LEU A 513 24.99 -80.86 -22.56
C LEU A 513 24.37 -80.99 -23.95
N VAL A 514 24.86 -81.93 -24.77
CA VAL A 514 24.32 -82.20 -26.12
C VAL A 514 22.94 -82.85 -26.07
N GLU A 515 22.69 -83.78 -25.14
CA GLU A 515 21.37 -84.40 -24.97
C GLU A 515 20.36 -83.40 -24.39
N MET A 516 20.83 -82.55 -23.46
CA MET A 516 20.06 -81.42 -22.95
C MET A 516 19.61 -80.49 -24.08
N GLU A 517 20.48 -80.16 -25.05
CA GLU A 517 20.11 -79.35 -26.21
C GLU A 517 18.99 -79.97 -27.06
N GLU A 518 18.92 -81.29 -27.21
CA GLU A 518 17.87 -81.93 -28.02
C GLU A 518 16.51 -81.95 -27.31
N ARG A 519 16.47 -82.31 -26.02
CA ARG A 519 15.24 -82.19 -25.22
C ARG A 519 14.78 -80.72 -25.13
N LEU A 520 15.73 -79.78 -25.06
CA LEU A 520 15.48 -78.33 -25.08
C LEU A 520 14.91 -77.86 -26.43
N LYS A 521 15.36 -78.38 -27.59
CA LYS A 521 14.76 -78.09 -28.91
C LYS A 521 13.28 -78.52 -28.98
N ILE A 522 12.92 -79.65 -28.36
CA ILE A 522 11.52 -80.13 -28.30
C ILE A 522 10.67 -79.29 -27.34
N ASN A 523 11.19 -78.96 -26.15
CA ASN A 523 10.49 -78.05 -25.24
C ASN A 523 10.28 -76.67 -25.87
N GLN A 524 11.28 -76.12 -26.56
CA GLN A 524 11.17 -74.86 -27.30
C GLN A 524 10.04 -74.84 -28.33
N THR A 525 9.73 -75.95 -29.02
CA THR A 525 8.62 -75.95 -30.01
C THR A 525 7.26 -76.01 -29.33
N ARG A 526 7.12 -76.72 -28.20
CA ARG A 526 5.91 -76.66 -27.37
C ARG A 526 5.71 -75.27 -26.79
N GLU A 527 6.77 -74.67 -26.22
CA GLU A 527 6.76 -73.30 -25.69
C GLU A 527 6.38 -72.28 -26.75
N LYS A 528 6.95 -72.35 -27.96
CA LYS A 528 6.58 -71.46 -29.09
C LYS A 528 5.09 -71.58 -29.48
N ASN A 529 4.50 -72.77 -29.40
CA ASN A 529 3.08 -72.96 -29.69
C ASN A 529 2.20 -72.39 -28.57
N GLU A 530 2.51 -72.69 -27.30
CA GLU A 530 1.83 -72.10 -26.15
C GLU A 530 1.94 -70.56 -26.15
N GLU A 531 3.11 -70.02 -26.49
CA GLU A 531 3.32 -68.59 -26.68
C GLU A 531 2.39 -68.01 -27.75
N MET A 532 2.23 -68.69 -28.89
CA MET A 532 1.36 -68.22 -29.97
C MET A 532 -0.12 -68.18 -29.56
N GLU A 533 -0.59 -69.13 -28.74
CA GLU A 533 -1.94 -69.10 -28.18
C GLU A 533 -2.10 -68.00 -27.11
N LYS A 534 -1.15 -67.89 -26.19
CA LYS A 534 -1.10 -66.81 -25.18
C LYS A 534 -1.06 -65.43 -25.86
N ARG A 535 -0.28 -65.25 -26.92
CA ARG A 535 -0.24 -64.03 -27.76
C ARG A 535 -1.59 -63.75 -28.42
N ARG A 536 -2.29 -64.75 -28.97
CA ARG A 536 -3.65 -64.60 -29.55
C ARG A 536 -4.67 -64.14 -28.49
N ALA A 537 -4.67 -64.77 -27.31
CA ALA A 537 -5.55 -64.39 -26.20
C ALA A 537 -5.28 -62.95 -25.73
N ILE A 538 -4.02 -62.56 -25.56
CA ILE A 538 -3.60 -61.19 -25.19
C ILE A 538 -4.08 -60.17 -26.23
N ILE A 539 -4.03 -60.48 -27.54
CA ILE A 539 -4.53 -59.60 -28.60
C ILE A 539 -6.06 -59.42 -28.51
N ALA A 540 -6.80 -60.51 -28.28
CA ALA A 540 -8.26 -60.46 -28.13
C ALA A 540 -8.70 -59.68 -26.88
N GLU A 541 -8.06 -59.91 -25.72
CA GLU A 541 -8.33 -59.11 -24.53
C GLU A 541 -7.99 -57.63 -24.75
N ARG A 542 -6.89 -57.34 -25.44
CA ARG A 542 -6.44 -55.96 -25.70
C ARG A 542 -7.42 -55.20 -26.60
N SER A 543 -8.02 -55.85 -27.60
CA SER A 543 -9.03 -55.21 -28.44
C SER A 543 -10.33 -54.93 -27.66
N ILE A 544 -10.79 -55.89 -26.83
CA ILE A 544 -11.95 -55.71 -25.94
C ILE A 544 -11.70 -54.55 -24.95
N LYS A 545 -10.54 -54.54 -24.28
CA LYS A 545 -10.14 -53.47 -23.33
C LYS A 545 -10.04 -52.11 -24.03
N GLN A 546 -9.56 -52.06 -25.28
CA GLN A 546 -9.52 -50.84 -26.09
C GLN A 546 -10.91 -50.35 -26.50
N ALA A 547 -11.85 -51.24 -26.85
CA ALA A 547 -13.23 -50.90 -27.17
C ALA A 547 -14.00 -50.37 -25.95
N GLN A 548 -13.84 -50.98 -24.77
CA GLN A 548 -14.42 -50.46 -23.54
C GLN A 548 -13.88 -49.07 -23.17
N LEU A 549 -12.59 -48.82 -23.38
CA LEU A 549 -11.99 -47.50 -23.14
C LEU A 549 -12.49 -46.45 -24.14
N SER A 550 -12.67 -46.78 -25.43
CA SER A 550 -13.18 -45.82 -26.42
C SER A 550 -14.64 -45.45 -26.16
N GLN A 551 -15.49 -46.41 -25.76
CA GLN A 551 -16.86 -46.14 -25.29
C GLN A 551 -16.89 -45.19 -24.08
N ARG A 552 -16.07 -45.44 -23.05
CA ARG A 552 -15.98 -44.57 -21.87
C ARG A 552 -15.45 -43.18 -22.22
N ILE A 553 -14.44 -43.05 -23.09
CA ILE A 553 -13.96 -41.75 -23.60
C ILE A 553 -15.11 -40.97 -24.27
N ASN A 554 -15.92 -41.62 -25.10
CA ASN A 554 -17.00 -40.97 -25.81
C ASN A 554 -18.14 -40.53 -24.87
N ASN A 555 -18.44 -41.31 -23.82
CA ASN A 555 -19.36 -40.88 -22.77
C ASN A 555 -18.81 -39.67 -21.99
N ILE A 556 -17.55 -39.73 -21.55
CA ILE A 556 -16.86 -38.62 -20.86
C ILE A 556 -16.85 -37.35 -21.71
N LYS A 557 -16.62 -37.44 -23.03
CA LYS A 557 -16.70 -36.28 -23.94
C LYS A 557 -18.08 -35.63 -23.92
N ARG A 558 -19.15 -36.41 -24.11
CA ARG A 558 -20.54 -35.90 -24.07
C ARG A 558 -20.85 -35.21 -22.74
N ILE A 559 -20.47 -35.83 -21.61
CA ILE A 559 -20.69 -35.25 -20.27
C ILE A 559 -19.87 -33.96 -20.09
N ARG A 560 -18.62 -33.92 -20.54
CA ARG A 560 -17.78 -32.70 -20.52
C ARG A 560 -18.34 -31.59 -21.40
N GLU A 561 -18.92 -31.92 -22.55
CA GLU A 561 -19.51 -30.96 -23.49
C GLU A 561 -20.80 -30.35 -22.92
N ALA A 562 -21.71 -31.17 -22.39
CA ALA A 562 -22.91 -30.70 -21.68
C ALA A 562 -22.58 -29.91 -20.41
N ALA A 563 -21.58 -30.36 -19.63
CA ALA A 563 -21.09 -29.61 -18.48
C ALA A 563 -20.46 -28.27 -18.91
N LYS A 564 -19.82 -28.19 -20.08
CA LYS A 564 -19.21 -26.97 -20.61
C LYS A 564 -20.27 -25.95 -21.06
N THR A 565 -21.35 -26.37 -21.72
CA THR A 565 -22.45 -25.44 -22.10
C THR A 565 -23.16 -24.92 -20.85
N SER A 566 -23.59 -25.82 -19.95
CA SER A 566 -24.23 -25.44 -18.68
C SER A 566 -23.35 -24.52 -17.82
N ASN A 567 -22.03 -24.77 -17.70
CA ASN A 567 -21.12 -23.86 -16.99
C ASN A 567 -20.93 -22.51 -17.71
N MET A 568 -21.05 -22.43 -19.03
CA MET A 568 -21.00 -21.17 -19.77
C MET A 568 -22.27 -20.35 -19.56
N GLU A 569 -23.44 -20.98 -19.63
CA GLU A 569 -24.75 -20.39 -19.34
C GLU A 569 -24.82 -19.86 -17.91
N ALA A 570 -24.46 -20.69 -16.91
CA ALA A 570 -24.42 -20.28 -15.51
C ALA A 570 -23.42 -19.12 -15.25
N ARG A 571 -22.31 -19.07 -15.98
CA ARG A 571 -21.36 -17.92 -15.93
C ARG A 571 -21.92 -16.66 -16.59
N GLN A 572 -22.71 -16.78 -17.65
CA GLN A 572 -23.40 -15.65 -18.26
C GLN A 572 -24.48 -15.11 -17.32
N GLN A 573 -25.32 -15.99 -16.75
CA GLN A 573 -26.34 -15.62 -15.76
C GLN A 573 -25.72 -14.93 -14.53
N LYS A 574 -24.64 -15.49 -13.94
CA LYS A 574 -23.93 -14.83 -12.84
C LYS A 574 -23.42 -13.45 -13.21
N LYS A 575 -22.78 -13.27 -14.37
CA LYS A 575 -22.33 -11.95 -14.84
C LYS A 575 -23.46 -10.94 -15.03
N MET A 576 -24.63 -11.37 -15.48
CA MET A 576 -25.80 -10.48 -15.60
C MET A 576 -26.34 -10.09 -14.21
N ASN A 577 -26.42 -11.03 -13.28
CA ASN A 577 -26.85 -10.76 -11.90
C ASN A 577 -25.83 -9.88 -11.14
N GLU A 578 -24.53 -10.07 -11.37
CA GLU A 578 -23.45 -9.24 -10.83
C GLU A 578 -23.54 -7.79 -11.34
N LYS A 579 -23.81 -7.59 -12.64
CA LYS A 579 -24.07 -6.25 -13.21
C LYS A 579 -25.30 -5.59 -12.58
N LEU A 580 -26.45 -6.28 -12.58
CA LEU A 580 -27.70 -5.78 -11.99
C LEU A 580 -27.56 -5.47 -10.49
N LYS A 581 -26.69 -6.17 -9.77
CA LYS A 581 -26.35 -5.88 -8.38
C LYS A 581 -25.46 -4.65 -8.26
N ALA A 582 -24.42 -4.52 -9.09
CA ALA A 582 -23.54 -3.36 -9.11
C ALA A 582 -24.31 -2.06 -9.45
N GLU A 583 -25.20 -2.10 -10.44
CA GLU A 583 -26.08 -0.99 -10.82
C GLU A 583 -26.98 -0.54 -9.66
N ARG A 584 -27.53 -1.49 -8.89
CA ARG A 584 -28.32 -1.21 -7.67
C ARG A 584 -27.46 -0.62 -6.54
N GLU A 585 -26.25 -1.13 -6.34
CA GLU A 585 -25.32 -0.62 -5.34
C GLU A 585 -24.84 0.81 -5.69
N GLU A 586 -24.59 1.11 -6.97
CA GLU A 586 -24.26 2.46 -7.44
C GLU A 586 -25.42 3.44 -7.25
N GLN A 587 -26.65 3.05 -7.61
CA GLN A 587 -27.85 3.86 -7.35
C GLN A 587 -28.03 4.15 -5.85
N ALA A 588 -27.79 3.14 -5.00
CA ALA A 588 -27.86 3.31 -3.54
C ALA A 588 -26.73 4.18 -2.96
N LEU A 589 -25.57 4.27 -3.63
CA LEU A 589 -24.50 5.21 -3.28
C LEU A 589 -24.85 6.65 -3.68
N ARG A 590 -25.29 6.87 -4.93
CA ARG A 590 -25.71 8.20 -5.42
C ARG A 590 -26.79 8.84 -4.52
N VAL A 591 -27.77 8.06 -4.05
CA VAL A 591 -28.80 8.54 -3.10
C VAL A 591 -28.19 8.96 -1.75
N LYS A 592 -27.20 8.23 -1.24
CA LYS A 592 -26.49 8.56 0.02
C LYS A 592 -25.60 9.79 -0.13
N GLU A 593 -24.97 9.97 -1.28
CA GLU A 593 -24.15 11.15 -1.60
C GLU A 593 -24.99 12.43 -1.62
N VAL A 594 -26.16 12.40 -2.27
CA VAL A 594 -27.11 13.52 -2.26
C VAL A 594 -27.60 13.83 -0.83
N ALA A 595 -27.93 12.81 -0.03
CA ALA A 595 -28.35 12.98 1.36
C ALA A 595 -27.22 13.52 2.27
N LEU A 596 -25.95 13.17 2.00
CA LEU A 596 -24.80 13.72 2.71
C LEU A 596 -24.52 15.17 2.30
N ALA A 597 -24.64 15.49 1.01
CA ALA A 597 -24.45 16.85 0.49
C ALA A 597 -25.47 17.83 1.10
N ALA A 598 -26.73 17.42 1.29
CA ALA A 598 -27.75 18.21 1.97
C ALA A 598 -27.35 18.55 3.42
N LYS A 599 -26.96 17.55 4.22
CA LYS A 599 -26.51 17.75 5.62
C LYS A 599 -25.28 18.65 5.73
N LEU A 600 -24.34 18.52 4.80
CA LEU A 600 -23.14 19.37 4.76
C LEU A 600 -23.44 20.81 4.30
N MET A 601 -24.61 21.09 3.74
CA MET A 601 -25.09 22.46 3.49
C MET A 601 -25.75 23.02 4.75
N GLU A 602 -26.61 22.22 5.40
CA GLU A 602 -27.29 22.52 6.66
C GLU A 602 -26.28 22.91 7.76
N GLU A 603 -25.29 22.06 8.06
CA GLU A 603 -24.22 22.36 9.03
C GLU A 603 -23.38 23.61 8.66
N ARG A 604 -23.35 24.02 7.38
CA ARG A 604 -22.61 25.22 6.93
C ARG A 604 -23.44 26.48 7.07
N GLU A 605 -24.75 26.37 7.06
CA GLU A 605 -25.67 27.49 7.29
C GLU A 605 -25.82 27.73 8.79
N GLU A 606 -25.94 26.69 9.60
CA GLU A 606 -25.88 26.77 11.08
C GLU A 606 -24.61 27.50 11.55
N ARG A 607 -23.41 27.03 11.15
CA ARG A 607 -22.14 27.70 11.51
C ARG A 607 -22.00 29.13 11.02
N LYS A 608 -22.68 29.52 9.92
CA LYS A 608 -22.73 30.94 9.50
C LYS A 608 -23.60 31.77 10.43
N MET A 609 -24.73 31.23 10.87
CA MET A 609 -25.64 31.89 11.81
C MET A 609 -24.98 32.03 13.21
N GLU A 610 -24.26 31.01 13.68
CA GLU A 610 -23.45 31.07 14.89
C GLU A 610 -22.35 32.14 14.79
N MET A 611 -21.55 32.12 13.72
CA MET A 611 -20.49 33.11 13.51
C MET A 611 -21.03 34.54 13.37
N GLY A 612 -22.17 34.73 12.71
CA GLY A 612 -22.85 36.03 12.66
C GLY A 612 -23.28 36.51 14.05
N SER A 613 -23.90 35.63 14.83
CA SER A 613 -24.34 35.93 16.20
C SER A 613 -23.17 36.32 17.11
N LEU A 614 -22.04 35.61 17.01
CA LEU A 614 -20.82 35.91 17.77
C LEU A 614 -20.19 37.25 17.36
N MET A 615 -20.20 37.58 16.06
CA MET A 615 -19.73 38.90 15.58
C MET A 615 -20.62 40.03 16.11
N ASP A 616 -21.94 39.86 16.11
CA ASP A 616 -22.90 40.84 16.66
C ASP A 616 -22.75 41.01 18.19
N GLU A 617 -22.32 39.97 18.91
CA GLU A 617 -21.98 40.06 20.34
C GLU A 617 -20.63 40.74 20.58
N GLU A 618 -19.61 40.43 19.79
CA GLU A 618 -18.31 41.13 19.85
C GLU A 618 -18.45 42.62 19.55
N GLU A 619 -19.24 42.98 18.53
CA GLU A 619 -19.54 44.39 18.25
C GLU A 619 -20.26 45.06 19.42
N ARG A 620 -21.24 44.39 20.05
CA ARG A 620 -21.92 44.91 21.25
C ARG A 620 -20.96 45.08 22.42
N ARG A 621 -20.03 44.15 22.67
CA ARG A 621 -19.00 44.30 23.71
C ARG A 621 -18.05 45.46 23.40
N LYS A 622 -17.56 45.59 22.16
CA LYS A 622 -16.67 46.68 21.73
C LYS A 622 -17.36 48.05 21.84
N LYS A 623 -18.64 48.15 21.44
CA LYS A 623 -19.47 49.35 21.61
C LYS A 623 -19.67 49.71 23.08
N ASN A 624 -19.95 48.72 23.95
CA ASN A 624 -20.08 48.96 25.39
C ASN A 624 -18.76 49.36 26.06
N GLN A 625 -17.63 48.75 25.67
CA GLN A 625 -16.29 49.12 26.18
C GLN A 625 -15.89 50.55 25.78
N MET A 626 -16.17 50.96 24.54
CA MET A 626 -15.97 52.34 24.09
C MET A 626 -16.83 53.34 24.88
N PHE A 627 -18.02 52.93 25.34
CA PHE A 627 -18.95 53.78 26.10
C PHE A 627 -18.63 53.88 27.60
N GLN A 628 -17.79 52.99 28.16
CA GLN A 628 -17.51 52.90 29.61
C GLN A 628 -16.13 53.44 30.04
N GLY A 629 -15.56 54.37 29.28
CA GLY A 629 -14.63 55.36 29.84
C GLY A 629 -13.12 55.09 29.74
N ALA A 630 -12.68 54.02 29.09
CA ALA A 630 -11.24 53.75 28.88
C ALA A 630 -10.59 54.54 27.72
N ALA A 631 -11.39 55.28 26.94
CA ALA A 631 -11.01 55.71 25.59
C ALA A 631 -11.47 57.13 25.19
N THR A 632 -11.71 58.04 26.14
CA THR A 632 -12.19 59.42 25.81
C THR A 632 -11.32 60.13 24.77
N HIS A 633 -10.00 60.10 24.95
CA HIS A 633 -9.03 60.67 24.01
C HIS A 633 -9.13 60.03 22.61
N GLN A 634 -9.22 58.70 22.52
CA GLN A 634 -9.35 57.99 21.25
C GLN A 634 -10.71 58.21 20.59
N VAL A 635 -11.79 58.43 21.37
CA VAL A 635 -13.09 58.84 20.84
C VAL A 635 -13.02 60.25 20.27
N GLU A 636 -12.30 61.18 20.90
CA GLU A 636 -12.08 62.54 20.37
C GLU A 636 -11.20 62.54 19.11
N GLU A 637 -10.10 61.78 19.09
CA GLU A 637 -9.24 61.59 17.91
C GLU A 637 -10.00 60.94 16.76
N THR A 638 -10.69 59.81 16.97
CA THR A 638 -11.45 59.14 15.92
C THR A 638 -12.69 59.94 15.50
N HIS A 639 -13.27 60.78 16.35
CA HIS A 639 -14.30 61.74 15.96
C HIS A 639 -13.71 62.86 15.09
N TYR A 640 -12.53 63.39 15.40
CA TYR A 640 -11.83 64.38 14.58
C TYR A 640 -11.46 63.83 13.20
N ASP A 641 -10.90 62.62 13.14
CA ASP A 641 -10.59 61.94 11.88
C ASP A 641 -11.86 61.59 11.09
N GLN A 642 -12.95 61.17 11.74
CA GLN A 642 -14.24 60.99 11.07
C GLN A 642 -14.83 62.31 10.58
N LEU A 643 -14.55 63.45 11.24
CA LEU A 643 -14.93 64.78 10.77
C LEU A 643 -14.11 65.21 9.55
N LEU A 644 -12.80 64.90 9.53
CA LEU A 644 -11.92 65.13 8.37
C LEU A 644 -12.32 64.27 7.18
N LEU A 645 -12.47 62.95 7.37
CA LEU A 645 -12.98 62.03 6.35
C LEU A 645 -14.43 62.37 5.95
N GLY A 646 -15.21 62.95 6.86
CA GLY A 646 -16.54 63.50 6.58
C GLY A 646 -16.49 64.69 5.62
N ARG A 647 -15.62 65.67 5.91
CA ARG A 647 -15.36 66.83 5.05
C ARG A 647 -14.72 66.44 3.72
N GLU A 648 -13.84 65.46 3.68
CA GLU A 648 -13.27 64.93 2.44
C GLU A 648 -14.35 64.24 1.59
N ARG A 649 -15.21 63.42 2.20
CA ARG A 649 -16.37 62.83 1.52
C ARG A 649 -17.36 63.91 1.05
N GLU A 650 -17.59 64.97 1.81
CA GLU A 650 -18.45 66.09 1.39
C GLU A 650 -17.80 66.89 0.24
N ALA A 651 -16.50 67.15 0.30
CA ALA A 651 -15.76 67.83 -0.77
C ALA A 651 -15.72 66.99 -2.06
N LYS A 652 -15.50 65.68 -1.95
CA LYS A 652 -15.54 64.73 -3.05
C LYS A 652 -16.95 64.62 -3.64
N GLN A 653 -17.99 64.47 -2.81
CA GLN A 653 -19.38 64.52 -3.29
C GLN A 653 -19.75 65.87 -3.90
N ARG A 654 -19.27 67.01 -3.37
CA ARG A 654 -19.52 68.33 -3.95
C ARG A 654 -18.82 68.48 -5.30
N LYS A 655 -17.61 67.93 -5.46
CA LYS A 655 -16.88 67.84 -6.73
C LYS A 655 -17.59 66.92 -7.73
N GLU A 656 -17.99 65.73 -7.31
CA GLU A 656 -18.71 64.76 -8.15
C GLU A 656 -20.09 65.30 -8.56
N ARG A 657 -20.84 65.93 -7.65
CA ARG A 657 -22.10 66.62 -7.95
C ARG A 657 -21.89 67.82 -8.89
N ALA A 658 -20.80 68.56 -8.76
CA ALA A 658 -20.46 69.64 -9.69
C ALA A 658 -20.07 69.10 -11.08
N GLN A 659 -19.33 67.99 -11.15
CA GLN A 659 -18.99 67.32 -12.41
C GLN A 659 -20.21 66.68 -13.07
N SER A 660 -21.10 66.03 -12.31
CA SER A 660 -22.35 65.49 -12.84
C SER A 660 -23.31 66.60 -13.24
N ALA A 661 -23.39 67.70 -12.49
CA ALA A 661 -24.17 68.87 -12.88
C ALA A 661 -23.61 69.56 -14.13
N ALA A 662 -22.29 69.60 -14.31
CA ALA A 662 -21.66 70.12 -15.53
C ALA A 662 -21.90 69.19 -16.74
N LEU A 663 -21.84 67.87 -16.56
CA LEU A 663 -22.21 66.88 -17.58
C LEU A 663 -23.69 66.99 -17.97
N VAL A 664 -24.59 67.07 -16.98
CA VAL A 664 -26.03 67.29 -17.20
C VAL A 664 -26.27 68.66 -17.84
N TYR A 665 -25.52 69.70 -17.48
CA TYR A 665 -25.61 71.01 -18.12
C TYR A 665 -25.19 70.98 -19.60
N GLU A 666 -24.06 70.38 -19.95
CA GLU A 666 -23.67 70.24 -21.36
C GLU A 666 -24.62 69.30 -22.14
N GLN A 667 -25.10 68.21 -21.53
CA GLN A 667 -26.11 67.34 -22.15
C GLN A 667 -27.44 68.08 -22.37
N THR A 668 -27.97 68.79 -21.37
CA THR A 668 -29.19 69.59 -21.50
C THR A 668 -29.01 70.79 -22.44
N LYS A 669 -27.81 71.35 -22.57
CA LYS A 669 -27.44 72.40 -23.53
C LYS A 669 -27.38 71.87 -24.98
N VAL A 670 -26.88 70.65 -25.19
CA VAL A 670 -26.96 69.93 -26.48
C VAL A 670 -28.40 69.56 -26.80
N VAL A 671 -29.16 69.02 -25.84
CA VAL A 671 -30.59 68.72 -26.01
C VAL A 671 -31.40 69.99 -26.26
N ALA A 672 -31.14 71.09 -25.56
CA ALA A 672 -31.79 72.38 -25.79
C ALA A 672 -31.42 72.96 -27.15
N ARG A 673 -30.17 72.86 -27.61
CA ARG A 673 -29.78 73.22 -28.99
C ARG A 673 -30.55 72.37 -30.01
N ASN A 674 -30.64 71.06 -29.80
CA ASN A 674 -31.38 70.15 -30.68
C ASN A 674 -32.89 70.41 -30.66
N VAL A 675 -33.46 70.78 -29.51
CA VAL A 675 -34.87 71.19 -29.36
C VAL A 675 -35.10 72.54 -30.03
N VAL A 676 -34.20 73.51 -29.89
CA VAL A 676 -34.26 74.80 -30.60
C VAL A 676 -34.09 74.62 -32.11
N GLU A 677 -33.23 73.71 -32.58
CA GLU A 677 -33.15 73.35 -34.01
C GLU A 677 -34.41 72.65 -34.50
N LYS A 678 -34.97 71.71 -33.72
CA LYS A 678 -36.22 71.04 -34.06
C LYS A 678 -37.40 72.02 -34.05
N GLU A 679 -37.45 72.93 -33.08
CA GLU A 679 -38.44 74.00 -32.98
C GLU A 679 -38.27 75.06 -34.05
N THR A 680 -37.05 75.46 -34.42
CA THR A 680 -36.86 76.42 -35.53
C THR A 680 -37.21 75.76 -36.86
N ARG A 681 -36.90 74.48 -37.07
CA ARG A 681 -37.38 73.70 -38.24
C ARG A 681 -38.90 73.56 -38.23
N THR A 682 -39.56 73.23 -37.11
CA THR A 682 -41.02 73.15 -37.06
C THR A 682 -41.69 74.53 -37.14
N LYS A 683 -41.13 75.58 -36.54
CA LYS A 683 -41.60 76.97 -36.67
C LYS A 683 -41.41 77.49 -38.09
N VAL A 684 -40.34 77.15 -38.80
CA VAL A 684 -40.16 77.47 -40.24
C VAL A 684 -41.13 76.66 -41.10
N ALA A 685 -41.31 75.36 -40.85
CA ALA A 685 -42.27 74.54 -41.58
C ALA A 685 -43.73 74.97 -41.31
N ALA A 686 -44.06 75.31 -40.07
CA ALA A 686 -45.36 75.85 -39.66
C ALA A 686 -45.56 77.27 -40.20
N LYS A 687 -44.54 78.12 -40.23
CA LYS A 687 -44.58 79.45 -40.87
C LYS A 687 -44.76 79.33 -42.39
N LYS A 688 -44.15 78.34 -43.04
CA LYS A 688 -44.34 78.04 -44.47
C LYS A 688 -45.74 77.45 -44.76
N LYS A 689 -46.27 76.59 -43.89
CA LYS A 689 -47.68 76.13 -43.94
C LYS A 689 -48.65 77.29 -43.67
N LEU A 690 -48.37 78.13 -42.68
CA LEU A 690 -49.17 79.30 -42.31
C LEU A 690 -49.17 80.35 -43.42
N TYR A 691 -48.02 80.62 -44.08
CA TYR A 691 -48.01 81.48 -45.25
C TYR A 691 -48.84 80.88 -46.38
N LYS A 692 -48.71 79.59 -46.70
CA LYS A 692 -49.55 78.96 -47.73
C LYS A 692 -51.05 79.01 -47.36
N GLN A 693 -51.41 78.70 -46.12
CA GLN A 693 -52.76 78.84 -45.59
C GLN A 693 -53.24 80.30 -45.60
N LYS A 694 -52.37 81.28 -45.34
CA LYS A 694 -52.70 82.70 -45.41
C LYS A 694 -52.83 83.20 -46.84
N ASP A 695 -52.05 82.69 -47.80
CA ASP A 695 -52.21 82.99 -49.22
C ASP A 695 -53.55 82.44 -49.75
N ASP A 696 -53.93 81.23 -49.32
CA ASP A 696 -55.22 80.62 -49.65
C ASP A 696 -56.38 81.32 -48.93
N GLU A 697 -56.25 81.63 -47.63
CA GLU A 697 -57.20 82.44 -46.85
C GLU A 697 -57.29 83.90 -47.35
N ILE A 698 -56.25 84.46 -47.99
CA ILE A 698 -56.27 85.77 -48.64
C ILE A 698 -56.99 85.71 -49.99
N LYS A 699 -56.92 84.60 -50.74
CA LYS A 699 -57.76 84.41 -51.94
C LYS A 699 -59.23 84.28 -51.53
N GLU A 700 -59.51 83.43 -50.55
CA GLU A 700 -60.86 83.22 -50.01
C GLU A 700 -61.41 84.51 -49.40
N LYS A 701 -60.65 85.20 -48.54
CA LYS A 701 -61.04 86.52 -48.00
C LYS A 701 -61.08 87.63 -49.03
N ARG A 702 -60.41 87.55 -50.18
CA ARG A 702 -60.65 88.48 -51.30
C ARG A 702 -62.03 88.27 -51.92
N GLN A 703 -62.46 87.02 -52.10
CA GLN A 703 -63.82 86.71 -52.58
C GLN A 703 -64.87 87.10 -51.53
N ASP A 704 -64.65 86.73 -50.27
CA ASP A 704 -65.54 86.98 -49.15
C ASP A 704 -65.62 88.49 -48.77
N LEU A 705 -64.54 89.26 -48.94
CA LEU A 705 -64.54 90.72 -48.77
C LEU A 705 -65.13 91.46 -49.98
N LEU A 706 -65.10 90.88 -51.19
CA LEU A 706 -65.90 91.39 -52.32
C LEU A 706 -67.41 91.20 -52.08
N LEU A 707 -67.81 90.09 -51.45
CA LEU A 707 -69.19 89.86 -51.02
C LEU A 707 -69.57 90.78 -49.84
N LYS A 708 -68.73 90.85 -48.81
CA LYS A 708 -68.98 91.67 -47.61
C LYS A 708 -68.95 93.16 -47.90
N ASN A 709 -68.09 93.68 -48.78
CA ASN A 709 -68.13 95.09 -49.17
C ASN A 709 -69.45 95.45 -49.88
N LYS A 710 -70.01 94.56 -50.72
CA LYS A 710 -71.34 94.79 -51.32
C LYS A 710 -72.44 94.89 -50.26
N ALA A 711 -72.39 94.06 -49.22
CA ALA A 711 -73.34 94.12 -48.09
C ALA A 711 -73.09 95.29 -47.12
N GLU A 712 -71.83 95.64 -46.87
CA GLU A 712 -71.46 96.67 -45.89
C GLU A 712 -71.70 98.08 -46.44
N VAL A 713 -71.53 98.31 -47.75
CA VAL A 713 -71.96 99.56 -48.41
C VAL A 713 -73.47 99.77 -48.29
N ALA A 714 -74.28 98.71 -48.31
CA ALA A 714 -75.72 98.80 -48.05
C ALA A 714 -76.04 99.15 -46.59
N THR A 715 -75.41 98.46 -45.62
CA THR A 715 -75.69 98.70 -44.18
C THR A 715 -75.09 100.00 -43.64
N LYS A 716 -73.96 100.48 -44.16
CA LYS A 716 -73.40 101.80 -43.81
C LYS A 716 -74.30 102.95 -44.26
N LYS A 717 -74.89 102.87 -45.46
CA LYS A 717 -75.91 103.82 -45.93
C LYS A 717 -77.12 103.89 -44.98
N TYR A 718 -77.57 102.74 -44.47
CA TYR A 718 -78.67 102.66 -43.50
C TYR A 718 -78.29 103.27 -42.13
N LYS A 719 -77.17 102.85 -41.53
CA LYS A 719 -76.76 103.33 -40.19
C LYS A 719 -76.44 104.82 -40.14
N PHE A 720 -75.86 105.39 -41.21
CA PHE A 720 -75.57 106.83 -41.29
C PHE A 720 -76.83 107.71 -41.20
N ALA A 721 -77.97 107.25 -41.72
CA ALA A 721 -79.24 107.96 -41.58
C ALA A 721 -79.69 108.04 -40.12
N VAL A 722 -79.57 106.92 -39.38
CA VAL A 722 -80.04 106.79 -37.99
C VAL A 722 -79.15 107.56 -37.00
N THR A 723 -77.82 107.48 -37.13
CA THR A 723 -76.92 108.21 -36.21
C THR A 723 -77.03 109.72 -36.36
N ARG A 724 -77.22 110.21 -37.59
CA ARG A 724 -77.38 111.65 -37.89
C ARG A 724 -78.69 112.24 -37.37
N GLN A 725 -79.69 111.41 -37.05
CA GLN A 725 -80.88 111.82 -36.30
C GLN A 725 -80.53 112.02 -34.81
N LYS A 726 -79.92 111.01 -34.17
CA LYS A 726 -79.54 111.07 -32.75
C LYS A 726 -78.53 112.17 -32.41
N GLU A 727 -77.60 112.48 -33.32
CA GLU A 727 -76.69 113.62 -33.12
C GLU A 727 -77.40 114.98 -33.08
N LYS A 728 -78.53 115.14 -33.79
CA LYS A 728 -79.34 116.37 -33.68
C LYS A 728 -80.02 116.46 -32.32
N GLU A 729 -80.59 115.36 -31.84
CA GLU A 729 -81.27 115.26 -30.54
C GLU A 729 -80.31 115.57 -29.38
N ILE A 730 -79.13 114.95 -29.37
CA ILE A 730 -78.11 115.18 -28.34
C ILE A 730 -77.56 116.60 -28.40
N LYS A 731 -77.34 117.17 -29.61
CA LYS A 731 -76.91 118.58 -29.73
C LYS A 731 -77.97 119.54 -29.19
N ALA A 732 -79.25 119.32 -29.48
CA ALA A 732 -80.34 120.13 -28.91
C ALA A 732 -80.32 120.10 -27.36
N MET A 733 -80.27 118.92 -26.75
CA MET A 733 -80.18 118.82 -25.27
C MET A 733 -78.89 119.42 -24.67
N THR A 734 -77.83 119.59 -25.46
CA THR A 734 -76.57 120.20 -25.02
C THR A 734 -76.60 121.73 -25.16
N VAL A 735 -77.34 122.26 -26.14
CA VAL A 735 -77.57 123.70 -26.37
C VAL A 735 -78.26 124.32 -25.15
N ASP A 736 -79.41 123.77 -24.74
CA ASP A 736 -80.27 124.37 -23.72
C ASP A 736 -79.60 124.48 -22.34
N ARG A 737 -78.63 123.60 -22.04
CA ARG A 737 -78.08 123.42 -20.69
C ARG A 737 -76.91 124.33 -20.35
N ASN A 738 -76.29 125.04 -21.31
CA ASN A 738 -75.21 125.98 -21.03
C ASN A 738 -75.06 127.08 -22.10
N VAL A 739 -76.06 127.97 -22.19
CA VAL A 739 -76.15 129.03 -23.22
C VAL A 739 -74.89 129.90 -23.31
N TYR A 740 -74.23 130.21 -22.19
CA TYR A 740 -73.03 131.05 -22.15
C TYR A 740 -71.80 130.40 -22.83
N ALA A 741 -71.75 129.06 -22.90
CA ALA A 741 -70.68 128.35 -23.59
C ALA A 741 -70.84 128.39 -25.13
N GLN A 742 -72.05 128.60 -25.66
CA GLN A 742 -72.27 128.67 -27.11
C GLN A 742 -71.80 129.97 -27.74
N THR A 743 -72.06 131.12 -27.12
CA THR A 743 -71.75 132.45 -27.69
C THR A 743 -70.26 132.63 -27.95
N ILE A 744 -69.41 132.11 -27.05
CA ILE A 744 -67.95 132.07 -27.21
C ILE A 744 -67.55 131.17 -28.40
N ASN A 745 -68.22 130.03 -28.56
CA ASN A 745 -67.93 129.05 -29.61
C ASN A 745 -68.35 129.56 -31.00
N ASP A 746 -69.50 130.23 -31.12
CA ASP A 746 -69.98 130.83 -32.37
C ASP A 746 -69.14 132.04 -32.82
N MET A 747 -68.59 132.84 -31.88
CA MET A 747 -67.56 133.83 -32.25
C MET A 747 -66.31 133.18 -32.85
N SER A 748 -65.87 132.02 -32.31
CA SER A 748 -64.72 131.29 -32.88
C SER A 748 -65.03 130.74 -34.29
N LEU A 749 -66.24 130.21 -34.51
CA LEU A 749 -66.67 129.64 -35.78
C LEU A 749 -66.91 130.69 -36.87
N THR A 750 -67.36 131.89 -36.51
CA THR A 750 -67.54 133.00 -37.46
C THR A 750 -66.20 133.60 -37.91
N LEU A 751 -65.22 133.72 -37.01
CA LEU A 751 -63.83 134.05 -37.38
C LEU A 751 -63.21 132.98 -38.29
N ALA A 752 -63.39 131.69 -37.99
CA ALA A 752 -62.90 130.61 -38.84
C ALA A 752 -63.51 130.64 -40.26
N LYS A 753 -64.85 130.75 -40.37
CA LYS A 753 -65.56 130.78 -41.67
C LYS A 753 -65.21 132.00 -42.52
N THR A 754 -65.02 133.18 -41.93
CA THR A 754 -64.62 134.39 -42.68
C THR A 754 -63.19 134.26 -43.23
N HIS A 755 -62.31 133.56 -42.51
CA HIS A 755 -60.96 133.25 -42.99
C HIS A 755 -60.97 132.23 -44.16
N GLU A 756 -61.74 131.14 -44.05
CA GLU A 756 -61.90 130.17 -45.16
C GLU A 756 -62.56 130.77 -46.40
N ALA A 757 -63.62 131.58 -46.23
CA ALA A 757 -64.33 132.20 -47.35
C ALA A 757 -63.44 133.16 -48.16
N ARG A 758 -62.49 133.85 -47.51
CA ARG A 758 -61.44 134.62 -48.22
C ARG A 758 -60.44 133.69 -48.92
N ARG A 759 -59.97 132.64 -48.24
CA ARG A 759 -58.97 131.70 -48.79
C ARG A 759 -59.48 130.95 -50.03
N SER A 760 -60.75 130.54 -50.03
CA SER A 760 -61.37 129.86 -51.18
C SER A 760 -61.60 130.79 -52.37
N LYS A 761 -62.02 132.05 -52.15
CA LYS A 761 -62.20 133.02 -53.24
C LYS A 761 -60.91 133.31 -54.01
N ASN A 762 -59.76 133.36 -53.34
CA ASN A 762 -58.47 133.56 -54.00
C ASN A 762 -58.02 132.34 -54.82
N ASN A 763 -58.30 131.11 -54.35
CA ASN A 763 -57.83 129.90 -55.04
C ASN A 763 -58.65 129.56 -56.31
N VAL A 764 -59.96 129.83 -56.34
CA VAL A 764 -60.82 129.44 -57.49
C VAL A 764 -60.68 130.40 -58.68
N ALA A 765 -60.21 131.63 -58.46
CA ALA A 765 -59.85 132.56 -59.55
C ALA A 765 -58.68 132.02 -60.43
N ASN A 766 -57.88 131.07 -59.91
CA ASN A 766 -56.72 130.49 -60.60
C ASN A 766 -57.01 129.16 -61.31
N PHE A 767 -58.28 128.76 -61.50
CA PHE A 767 -58.64 127.49 -62.15
C PHE A 767 -59.80 127.61 -63.17
N LEU A 768 -59.96 128.79 -63.77
CA LEU A 768 -60.80 129.03 -64.95
C LEU A 768 -59.98 129.40 -66.20
N MET A 769 -58.67 129.12 -66.15
CA MET A 769 -57.75 129.07 -67.29
C MET A 769 -56.79 127.90 -67.09
N SER A 770 -56.26 127.38 -68.20
CA SER A 770 -55.49 126.13 -68.37
C SER A 770 -56.31 124.83 -68.48
N ASP A 771 -56.10 124.17 -69.62
CA ASP A 771 -56.31 122.73 -69.87
C ASP A 771 -55.29 121.84 -69.11
#